data_AF-A0A6Q2XHK3-F1
#
_entry.id   AF-A0A6Q2XHK3-F1
#
_cell.length_a   1.000
_cell.length_b   1.000
_cell.length_c   1.000
_cell.angle_alpha   90.00
_cell.angle_beta   90.00
_cell.angle_gamma   90.00
#
_symmetry.space_group_name_H-M   'P 1'
#
loop_
_entity.id
_entity.type
_entity.pdbx_description
1 polymer ?
#
loop_
_entity_poly.entity_id
_entity_poly.type
_entity_poly.pdbx_seq_one_letter_code
_entity_poly.pdbx_strand_id
1 'polypeptide(L)'
;MWITPEEVLLANALWVSERANPFFILQRRKGHGKGGGITGLLVGTMDVVLDSSARVAPYRILHQTGDSQVFWSIACGSSRKEITQHWEWLEANLLQTLSIFDNDEDITTFVKGKISGIIAEENKSKAALEDEDSGKFREAEQKMRKLFGMPDEEKLVNYYSCSYWKGRVPRQGWLYLSINHICFYSFLLGKEVTLVVQWTDVTRLEKNATLVFPESVRVSTRHTEHYFSMFLNVNDTFKLMEQLATIAMRQLLDNEGFAADRSLPKPCKTLKNVSALKRDLDARAKNERYRALFRLTQDERLDGHTDCTLWTPFAKMHIVGQLFVSNNYICFCSRDEDLCQLIIPLREVSIVEKADSSSVLPCPVSISTKNKMTFLFANLKDRDFLVQRISDFLQRTPDRLWSDGHPLALIGHSVSQSEGRCGYSDAPSVPLSVTLCLKLCGSFFPPQTREKMKEESWSIHFFEFGRGVCMYRTSKTRELVLNGIPESLRGELWLLFSGAKNEMDTHPGYYAELVEQAMGRCTLATEEIERDLHRSMPEHHAFQNEMGIAALRRVLTAYACRNPGIGYCQAMNIVTSVLLLYCTEEEAFWLLVALCERMLPDYYNTRVVGALVDQGVFEELTRECLPLLYEHMQELGVISTISLSWFLTLFLSVMPFDSAVLLVDCFFYEGIKVIFQVALAVLHANMDTLLGCTDEGEAMTILGRYLDNVVNKQTVSPPIPHLHALLTSGNEPPPEIDVFELIKSSYDKFGSLRADDIEQMRFKQRLKVIQSLEDTAKRSVVRAIMTDSAFSIEELEELYVLFKAKHIMSCYWGASSTAAERHDPSLPYLEQYRIDLGQFCQLFGALGTWLCGTHTATLAARLFRLLDGNRDGLVNFKEFVTGLSGMYHGDMTEKLKLLYKLHLPPAQSNHDSLIPSGRHFVVCVSEVKDYKYYLRMWAKEKEPRKETIKDLPRMNQEQFIELCKTLYNMFSEDPLEQELYHAIATVASLLLRIGEVGKRFGNGNGGRKPNGAADAPAAELPRPEKEDPNGGSGPGQSLVCQALAEAQLETPPQQTSDEEVKDDTSVSSYSVVSAGSLQCEDIADDTVLIGCGGDQQRRGSTLDGDWSITFEQVLASMLTEPALVDYFEKKGDIQARMAACKMQRAVERQVSSSSDHELAQLST
;
A
#
# COMPACT_ATOMS: atom_id res chain seq x y z
N MET A 1 24.86 -9.52 -26.94
CA MET A 1 24.72 -8.07 -26.95
C MET A 1 26.03 -7.44 -27.45
N TRP A 2 25.94 -6.36 -28.23
CA TRP A 2 27.11 -5.54 -28.58
C TRP A 2 27.60 -4.76 -27.35
N ILE A 3 28.90 -4.43 -27.29
CA ILE A 3 29.48 -3.60 -26.23
C ILE A 3 30.40 -2.53 -26.82
N THR A 4 30.53 -1.41 -26.11
CA THR A 4 31.51 -0.38 -26.44
C THR A 4 32.90 -1.02 -26.55
N PRO A 5 33.67 -0.78 -27.64
CA PRO A 5 34.97 -1.43 -27.81
C PRO A 5 35.97 -1.10 -26.68
N GLU A 6 36.19 -2.07 -25.78
CA GLU A 6 37.13 -1.96 -24.67
C GLU A 6 38.44 -2.72 -24.96
N GLU A 7 39.56 -2.18 -24.50
CA GLU A 7 40.90 -2.74 -24.75
C GLU A 7 41.20 -3.94 -23.85
N VAL A 8 41.76 -5.01 -24.43
CA VAL A 8 42.06 -6.28 -23.73
C VAL A 8 43.51 -6.68 -23.96
N LEU A 9 44.34 -6.47 -22.93
CA LEU A 9 45.78 -6.78 -22.94
C LEU A 9 46.10 -8.30 -22.88
N LEU A 10 45.11 -9.16 -22.56
CA LEU A 10 45.30 -10.60 -22.40
C LEU A 10 44.12 -11.40 -23.00
N ALA A 11 44.26 -11.83 -24.26
CA ALA A 11 43.23 -12.61 -24.95
C ALA A 11 42.98 -14.01 -24.34
N ASN A 12 44.02 -14.72 -23.91
CA ASN A 12 43.95 -16.20 -23.76
C ASN A 12 44.11 -16.73 -22.32
N ALA A 13 44.35 -15.87 -21.33
CA ALA A 13 44.62 -16.29 -19.95
C ALA A 13 43.47 -17.12 -19.36
N LEU A 14 42.23 -16.59 -19.40
CA LEU A 14 41.05 -17.18 -18.76
C LEU A 14 40.00 -17.71 -19.76
N TRP A 15 40.35 -17.73 -21.05
CA TRP A 15 39.43 -17.91 -22.17
C TRP A 15 39.91 -18.99 -23.16
N VAL A 16 38.96 -19.62 -23.85
CA VAL A 16 39.18 -20.62 -24.90
C VAL A 16 38.54 -20.10 -26.18
N SER A 17 39.30 -19.96 -27.25
CA SER A 17 38.77 -19.60 -28.58
C SER A 17 37.96 -20.76 -29.16
N GLU A 18 36.70 -20.50 -29.55
CA GLU A 18 35.82 -21.48 -30.21
C GLU A 18 35.77 -21.29 -31.73
N ARG A 19 35.91 -20.06 -32.21
CA ARG A 19 36.07 -19.71 -33.64
C ARG A 19 37.03 -18.52 -33.75
N ALA A 20 37.74 -18.43 -34.87
CA ALA A 20 38.56 -17.27 -35.21
C ALA A 20 38.56 -17.08 -36.73
N ASN A 21 38.67 -15.83 -37.16
CA ASN A 21 38.95 -15.41 -38.54
C ASN A 21 39.97 -14.26 -38.49
N PRO A 22 40.48 -13.72 -39.62
CA PRO A 22 41.58 -12.74 -39.60
C PRO A 22 41.32 -11.51 -38.72
N PHE A 23 40.07 -11.10 -38.55
CA PHE A 23 39.72 -9.87 -37.83
C PHE A 23 39.00 -10.11 -36.49
N PHE A 24 38.52 -11.33 -36.19
CA PHE A 24 37.71 -11.60 -35.00
C PHE A 24 38.03 -12.95 -34.33
N ILE A 25 37.88 -13.02 -33.01
CA ILE A 25 37.95 -14.25 -32.20
C ILE A 25 36.69 -14.38 -31.34
N LEU A 26 35.94 -15.48 -31.51
CA LEU A 26 34.90 -15.91 -30.58
C LEU A 26 35.54 -16.73 -29.45
N GLN A 27 35.34 -16.33 -28.20
CA GLN A 27 35.87 -17.01 -27.03
C GLN A 27 34.79 -17.39 -26.01
N ARG A 28 34.95 -18.56 -25.37
CA ARG A 28 34.20 -19.02 -24.19
C ARG A 28 35.11 -19.00 -22.95
N ARG A 29 34.58 -18.64 -21.78
CA ARG A 29 35.34 -18.62 -20.51
C ARG A 29 35.72 -20.04 -20.06
N LYS A 30 36.95 -20.24 -19.59
CA LYS A 30 37.40 -21.53 -19.01
C LYS A 30 36.49 -21.90 -17.83
N GLY A 31 36.01 -23.14 -17.81
CA GLY A 31 35.12 -23.67 -16.76
C GLY A 31 33.61 -23.55 -17.02
N HIS A 32 33.15 -22.77 -18.01
CA HIS A 32 31.72 -22.68 -18.32
C HIS A 32 31.29 -23.78 -19.32
N GLY A 33 30.59 -24.81 -18.83
CA GLY A 33 29.98 -25.87 -19.64
C GLY A 33 30.88 -27.12 -19.85
N LYS A 34 30.30 -28.29 -19.55
CA LYS A 34 30.87 -29.67 -19.61
C LYS A 34 32.36 -29.80 -19.20
N GLY A 35 32.58 -30.04 -17.91
CA GLY A 35 33.85 -30.53 -17.36
C GLY A 35 34.83 -29.42 -16.97
N GLY A 36 34.81 -29.02 -15.71
CA GLY A 36 35.78 -28.07 -15.12
C GLY A 36 36.30 -28.59 -13.79
N GLY A 37 37.57 -28.99 -13.74
CA GLY A 37 38.24 -29.42 -12.52
C GLY A 37 38.67 -28.26 -11.61
N ILE A 38 39.36 -28.60 -10.52
CA ILE A 38 39.76 -27.72 -9.41
C ILE A 38 40.42 -26.39 -9.86
N THR A 39 41.16 -26.41 -10.98
CA THR A 39 41.81 -25.23 -11.57
C THR A 39 40.83 -24.14 -12.04
N GLY A 40 39.58 -24.49 -12.36
CA GLY A 40 38.54 -23.51 -12.68
C GLY A 40 38.04 -22.71 -11.47
N LEU A 41 38.23 -23.25 -10.25
CA LEU A 41 37.75 -22.63 -9.02
C LEU A 41 38.64 -21.45 -8.59
N LEU A 42 39.96 -21.64 -8.63
CA LEU A 42 40.95 -20.62 -8.21
C LEU A 42 40.95 -19.37 -9.11
N VAL A 43 40.69 -19.53 -10.41
CA VAL A 43 40.57 -18.42 -11.37
C VAL A 43 39.43 -17.47 -10.97
N GLY A 44 38.28 -18.00 -10.56
CA GLY A 44 37.09 -17.21 -10.25
C GLY A 44 37.23 -16.30 -9.02
N THR A 45 38.23 -16.52 -8.17
CA THR A 45 38.50 -15.68 -7.00
C THR A 45 39.36 -14.46 -7.33
N MET A 46 40.21 -14.55 -8.36
CA MET A 46 41.18 -13.49 -8.68
C MET A 46 40.57 -12.35 -9.52
N ASP A 47 39.59 -12.67 -10.38
CA ASP A 47 38.90 -11.69 -11.24
C ASP A 47 38.11 -10.64 -10.46
N VAL A 48 37.59 -10.99 -9.27
CA VAL A 48 36.73 -10.11 -8.45
C VAL A 48 37.48 -8.87 -7.92
N VAL A 49 38.82 -8.92 -7.91
CA VAL A 49 39.69 -7.86 -7.37
C VAL A 49 40.35 -7.00 -8.47
N LEU A 50 40.38 -7.47 -9.72
CA LEU A 50 41.32 -6.95 -10.73
C LEU A 50 40.71 -6.38 -12.02
N ASP A 51 39.45 -6.68 -12.38
CA ASP A 51 38.82 -6.12 -13.59
C ASP A 51 37.43 -5.54 -13.29
N SER A 52 37.24 -4.27 -13.65
CA SER A 52 36.09 -3.44 -13.24
C SER A 52 35.15 -3.03 -14.38
N SER A 53 35.45 -3.34 -15.64
CA SER A 53 34.59 -3.00 -16.78
C SER A 53 33.91 -4.22 -17.40
N ALA A 54 34.65 -5.32 -17.57
CA ALA A 54 34.18 -6.52 -18.26
C ALA A 54 33.17 -7.33 -17.43
N ARG A 55 31.88 -7.03 -17.59
CA ARG A 55 30.76 -7.85 -17.11
C ARG A 55 30.81 -9.23 -17.77
N VAL A 56 31.40 -10.23 -17.10
CA VAL A 56 31.75 -11.51 -17.77
C VAL A 56 30.55 -12.43 -18.03
N ALA A 57 29.81 -12.13 -19.09
CA ALA A 57 29.00 -13.13 -19.77
C ALA A 57 29.92 -14.26 -20.30
N PRO A 58 29.48 -15.53 -20.32
CA PRO A 58 30.35 -16.68 -20.60
C PRO A 58 30.98 -16.72 -21.99
N TYR A 59 30.51 -15.92 -22.94
CA TYR A 59 31.06 -15.81 -24.29
C TYR A 59 31.37 -14.35 -24.64
N ARG A 60 32.47 -14.10 -25.37
CA ARG A 60 32.85 -12.79 -25.94
C ARG A 60 33.35 -12.90 -27.36
N ILE A 61 33.22 -11.83 -28.14
CA ILE A 61 33.92 -11.65 -29.42
C ILE A 61 34.93 -10.52 -29.25
N LEU A 62 36.20 -10.84 -29.53
CA LEU A 62 37.29 -9.88 -29.67
C LEU A 62 37.48 -9.53 -31.16
N HIS A 63 37.84 -8.29 -31.43
CA HIS A 63 38.46 -7.86 -32.68
C HIS A 63 39.99 -7.90 -32.52
N GLN A 64 40.67 -8.30 -33.60
CA GLN A 64 42.12 -8.38 -33.74
C GLN A 64 42.56 -7.85 -35.11
N THR A 65 43.84 -7.52 -35.21
CA THR A 65 44.57 -7.12 -36.43
C THR A 65 45.94 -7.78 -36.42
N GLY A 66 46.59 -7.93 -37.59
CA GLY A 66 47.56 -9.01 -37.86
C GLY A 66 48.72 -9.10 -36.87
N ASP A 67 49.46 -7.99 -36.70
CA ASP A 67 50.64 -7.91 -35.82
C ASP A 67 50.32 -7.29 -34.44
N SER A 68 49.05 -7.01 -34.15
CA SER A 68 48.63 -6.34 -32.91
C SER A 68 48.57 -7.30 -31.72
N GLN A 69 49.30 -6.97 -30.64
CA GLN A 69 49.10 -7.60 -29.33
C GLN A 69 47.87 -7.05 -28.57
N VAL A 70 47.22 -6.02 -29.11
CA VAL A 70 46.08 -5.32 -28.50
C VAL A 70 44.78 -5.80 -29.12
N PHE A 71 43.93 -6.43 -28.31
CA PHE A 71 42.62 -6.92 -28.70
C PHE A 71 41.52 -5.98 -28.23
N TRP A 72 40.38 -5.93 -28.95
CA TRP A 72 39.24 -5.07 -28.60
C TRP A 72 37.98 -5.89 -28.40
N SER A 73 37.39 -5.87 -27.21
CA SER A 73 36.17 -6.63 -26.90
C SER A 73 34.94 -5.88 -27.45
N ILE A 74 34.23 -6.48 -28.41
CA ILE A 74 33.16 -5.81 -29.19
C ILE A 74 31.76 -6.42 -28.99
N ALA A 75 31.66 -7.66 -28.52
CA ALA A 75 30.39 -8.28 -28.14
C ALA A 75 30.55 -9.26 -26.98
N CYS A 76 29.49 -9.47 -26.21
CA CYS A 76 29.40 -10.50 -25.17
C CYS A 76 28.03 -11.17 -25.18
N GLY A 77 27.93 -12.44 -24.76
CA GLY A 77 26.67 -13.18 -24.78
C GLY A 77 26.50 -14.12 -23.58
N SER A 78 25.27 -14.18 -23.04
CA SER A 78 24.89 -15.07 -21.94
C SER A 78 24.76 -16.52 -22.41
N SER A 79 24.46 -16.73 -23.69
CA SER A 79 24.30 -18.05 -24.30
C SER A 79 25.14 -18.19 -25.57
N ARG A 80 25.43 -19.45 -25.92
CA ARG A 80 26.12 -19.78 -27.18
C ARG A 80 25.29 -19.38 -28.41
N LYS A 81 23.96 -19.43 -28.32
CA LYS A 81 23.05 -19.02 -29.41
C LYS A 81 23.15 -17.52 -29.69
N GLU A 82 23.06 -16.69 -28.64
CA GLU A 82 23.17 -15.22 -28.74
C GLU A 82 24.50 -14.79 -29.36
N ILE A 83 25.63 -15.30 -28.86
CA ILE A 83 26.95 -14.87 -29.35
C ILE A 83 27.22 -15.36 -30.78
N THR A 84 26.63 -16.49 -31.19
CA THR A 84 26.79 -17.02 -32.55
C THR A 84 26.05 -16.14 -33.57
N GLN A 85 24.89 -15.59 -33.22
CA GLN A 85 24.20 -14.61 -34.07
C GLN A 85 25.03 -13.33 -34.27
N HIS A 86 25.72 -12.85 -33.24
CA HIS A 86 26.65 -11.72 -33.37
C HIS A 86 27.86 -12.08 -34.26
N TRP A 87 28.39 -13.29 -34.15
CA TRP A 87 29.48 -13.79 -34.99
C TRP A 87 29.08 -13.87 -36.47
N GLU A 88 27.93 -14.49 -36.76
CA GLU A 88 27.37 -14.61 -38.11
C GLU A 88 27.08 -13.25 -38.73
N TRP A 89 26.63 -12.27 -37.93
CA TRP A 89 26.45 -10.89 -38.39
C TRP A 89 27.78 -10.24 -38.81
N LEU A 90 28.88 -10.41 -38.05
CA LEU A 90 30.20 -9.87 -38.40
C LEU A 90 30.73 -10.49 -39.70
N GLU A 91 30.55 -11.80 -39.87
CA GLU A 91 30.99 -12.52 -41.08
C GLU A 91 30.21 -12.09 -42.32
N ALA A 92 28.88 -11.93 -42.21
CA ALA A 92 28.04 -11.50 -43.32
C ALA A 92 28.16 -10.01 -43.69
N ASN A 93 28.41 -9.12 -42.73
CA ASN A 93 28.33 -7.66 -42.95
C ASN A 93 29.67 -6.94 -42.98
N LEU A 94 30.69 -7.43 -42.26
CA LEU A 94 31.98 -6.73 -42.14
C LEU A 94 33.11 -7.45 -42.87
N LEU A 95 33.20 -8.78 -42.81
CA LEU A 95 34.40 -9.53 -43.20
C LEU A 95 34.92 -9.19 -44.62
N GLN A 96 34.03 -9.13 -45.62
CA GLN A 96 34.38 -8.74 -46.99
C GLN A 96 34.82 -7.27 -47.10
N THR A 97 34.22 -6.38 -46.32
CA THR A 97 34.58 -4.96 -46.28
C THR A 97 35.94 -4.74 -45.64
N LEU A 98 36.26 -5.48 -44.57
CA LEU A 98 37.56 -5.40 -43.89
C LEU A 98 38.71 -5.88 -44.78
N SER A 99 38.48 -6.88 -45.64
CA SER A 99 39.50 -7.36 -46.59
C SER A 99 39.84 -6.39 -47.74
N ILE A 100 39.27 -5.17 -47.76
CA ILE A 100 39.57 -4.11 -48.73
C ILE A 100 40.57 -3.07 -48.18
N PHE A 101 40.82 -3.08 -46.86
CA PHE A 101 41.73 -2.12 -46.22
C PHE A 101 43.17 -2.66 -46.17
N ASP A 102 44.13 -1.85 -46.60
CA ASP A 102 45.57 -2.16 -46.54
C ASP A 102 46.23 -1.76 -45.20
N ASN A 103 45.48 -1.25 -44.22
CA ASN A 103 45.99 -0.70 -42.96
C ASN A 103 45.19 -1.18 -41.73
N ASP A 104 45.89 -1.80 -40.78
CA ASP A 104 45.34 -2.30 -39.52
C ASP A 104 44.76 -1.21 -38.60
N GLU A 105 45.29 0.03 -38.64
CA GLU A 105 44.71 1.15 -37.86
C GLU A 105 43.36 1.61 -38.41
N ASP A 106 43.22 1.64 -39.75
CA ASP A 106 41.96 1.99 -40.41
C ASP A 106 40.92 0.88 -40.22
N ILE A 107 41.32 -0.40 -40.29
CA ILE A 107 40.49 -1.55 -39.94
C ILE A 107 39.97 -1.42 -38.50
N THR A 108 40.87 -1.17 -37.55
CA THR A 108 40.53 -1.02 -36.12
C THR A 108 39.56 0.15 -35.91
N THR A 109 39.81 1.27 -36.58
CA THR A 109 38.98 2.48 -36.47
C THR A 109 37.60 2.29 -37.11
N PHE A 110 37.53 1.64 -38.27
CA PHE A 110 36.28 1.30 -38.95
C PHE A 110 35.43 0.33 -38.13
N VAL A 111 36.03 -0.75 -37.59
CA VAL A 111 35.32 -1.70 -36.70
C VAL A 111 34.80 -0.97 -35.46
N LYS A 112 35.64 -0.19 -34.77
CA LYS A 112 35.22 0.60 -33.60
C LYS A 112 34.03 1.52 -33.93
N GLY A 113 34.15 2.31 -34.99
CA GLY A 113 33.10 3.22 -35.44
C GLY A 113 31.80 2.50 -35.83
N LYS A 114 31.89 1.37 -36.53
CA LYS A 114 30.72 0.60 -36.97
C LYS A 114 30.00 -0.09 -35.81
N ILE A 115 30.74 -0.69 -34.86
CA ILE A 115 30.16 -1.26 -33.63
C ILE A 115 29.51 -0.16 -32.77
N SER A 116 30.17 0.98 -32.57
CA SER A 116 29.58 2.14 -31.89
C SER A 116 28.33 2.67 -32.60
N GLY A 117 28.29 2.64 -33.94
CA GLY A 117 27.11 2.98 -34.74
C GLY A 117 25.93 2.04 -34.50
N ILE A 118 26.16 0.72 -34.48
CA ILE A 118 25.12 -0.29 -34.19
C ILE A 118 24.56 -0.09 -32.77
N ILE A 119 25.44 0.15 -31.78
CA ILE A 119 25.05 0.44 -30.39
C ILE A 119 24.21 1.73 -30.31
N ALA A 120 24.58 2.77 -31.08
CA ALA A 120 23.80 4.00 -31.15
C ALA A 120 22.42 3.76 -31.79
N GLU A 121 22.32 2.95 -32.83
CA GLU A 121 21.08 2.62 -33.54
C GLU A 121 20.14 1.73 -32.71
N GLU A 122 20.66 0.69 -32.06
CA GLU A 122 19.92 -0.15 -31.10
C GLU A 122 19.40 0.66 -29.90
N ASN A 123 20.13 1.68 -29.46
CA ASN A 123 19.67 2.61 -28.43
C ASN A 123 18.68 3.66 -28.96
N LYS A 124 18.81 4.11 -30.21
CA LYS A 124 17.97 5.16 -30.82
C LYS A 124 16.53 4.71 -30.97
N SER A 125 16.31 3.46 -31.38
CA SER A 125 14.98 2.82 -31.42
C SER A 125 14.30 2.70 -30.05
N LYS A 126 15.01 2.96 -28.95
CA LYS A 126 14.50 2.99 -27.57
C LYS A 126 14.62 4.37 -26.90
N ALA A 127 15.13 5.39 -27.59
CA ALA A 127 15.43 6.71 -27.00
C ALA A 127 14.35 7.76 -27.26
N ALA A 128 13.21 7.40 -27.86
CA ALA A 128 12.23 8.35 -28.37
C ALA A 128 11.37 9.07 -27.30
N LEU A 129 11.49 8.74 -26.00
CA LEU A 129 10.54 9.21 -24.96
C LEU A 129 11.12 9.65 -23.60
N GLU A 130 12.23 9.10 -23.08
CA GLU A 130 12.80 9.50 -21.77
C GLU A 130 14.34 9.70 -21.86
N ASP A 131 14.80 10.95 -21.66
CA ASP A 131 16.21 11.41 -21.83
C ASP A 131 16.71 12.21 -20.60
N GLU A 132 16.70 11.57 -19.43
CA GLU A 132 17.18 12.11 -18.14
C GLU A 132 18.36 11.32 -17.53
N ASP A 133 18.41 10.00 -17.73
CA ASP A 133 19.32 9.09 -17.01
C ASP A 133 20.50 8.59 -17.87
N SER A 134 21.64 8.29 -17.24
CA SER A 134 22.85 7.91 -17.98
C SER A 134 22.82 6.48 -18.54
N GLY A 135 23.58 6.25 -19.61
CA GLY A 135 23.69 4.94 -20.27
C GLY A 135 24.06 3.79 -19.31
N LYS A 136 24.99 4.02 -18.36
CA LYS A 136 25.35 3.03 -17.34
C LYS A 136 24.19 2.64 -16.43
N PHE A 137 23.24 3.55 -16.17
CA PHE A 137 22.01 3.26 -15.43
C PHE A 137 21.00 2.48 -16.29
N ARG A 138 20.74 2.95 -17.52
CA ARG A 138 19.89 2.25 -18.51
C ARG A 138 20.33 0.81 -18.77
N GLU A 139 21.64 0.55 -18.81
CA GLU A 139 22.20 -0.80 -18.91
C GLU A 139 21.93 -1.65 -17.66
N ALA A 140 21.98 -1.07 -16.45
CA ALA A 140 21.69 -1.77 -15.21
C ALA A 140 20.18 -2.11 -15.09
N GLU A 141 19.31 -1.20 -15.54
CA GLU A 141 17.86 -1.42 -15.65
C GLU A 141 17.52 -2.53 -16.65
N GLN A 142 18.06 -2.48 -17.88
CA GLN A 142 17.86 -3.54 -18.88
C GLN A 142 18.41 -4.90 -18.40
N LYS A 143 19.49 -4.90 -17.61
CA LYS A 143 19.99 -6.10 -16.94
C LYS A 143 19.01 -6.62 -15.88
N MET A 144 18.45 -5.75 -15.04
CA MET A 144 17.43 -6.14 -14.05
C MET A 144 16.24 -6.83 -14.75
N ARG A 145 15.68 -6.22 -15.80
CA ARG A 145 14.58 -6.84 -16.56
C ARG A 145 14.95 -8.21 -17.14
N LYS A 146 16.13 -8.32 -17.79
CA LYS A 146 16.61 -9.59 -18.37
C LYS A 146 16.98 -10.67 -17.34
N LEU A 147 17.43 -10.31 -16.13
CA LEU A 147 17.88 -11.26 -15.10
C LEU A 147 16.74 -11.77 -14.21
N PHE A 148 15.69 -10.97 -14.02
CA PHE A 148 14.59 -11.26 -13.08
C PHE A 148 13.21 -11.36 -13.75
N GLY A 149 13.14 -11.27 -15.08
CA GLY A 149 11.87 -11.32 -15.83
C GLY A 149 10.95 -10.12 -15.60
N MET A 150 11.48 -9.00 -15.11
CA MET A 150 10.68 -7.83 -14.73
C MET A 150 10.08 -7.13 -15.96
N PRO A 151 8.80 -6.69 -15.89
CA PRO A 151 8.13 -5.98 -16.98
C PRO A 151 8.72 -4.58 -17.21
N ASP A 152 8.36 -3.95 -18.34
CA ASP A 152 8.90 -2.62 -18.68
C ASP A 152 8.32 -1.48 -17.81
N GLU A 153 7.15 -1.71 -17.21
CA GLU A 153 6.53 -0.85 -16.20
C GLU A 153 7.32 -0.83 -14.87
N GLU A 154 8.08 -1.89 -14.55
CA GLU A 154 8.90 -1.93 -13.33
C GLU A 154 10.17 -1.10 -13.53
N LYS A 155 10.21 0.09 -12.91
CA LYS A 155 11.33 1.02 -13.01
C LYS A 155 12.37 0.79 -11.91
N LEU A 156 13.64 0.74 -12.31
CA LEU A 156 14.79 0.68 -11.38
C LEU A 156 14.95 2.03 -10.68
N VAL A 157 15.09 2.02 -9.36
CA VAL A 157 15.34 3.23 -8.57
C VAL A 157 16.84 3.42 -8.35
N ASN A 158 17.54 2.42 -7.80
CA ASN A 158 19.00 2.44 -7.75
C ASN A 158 19.61 1.02 -7.64
N TYR A 159 20.90 0.88 -7.90
CA TYR A 159 21.64 -0.37 -7.74
C TYR A 159 22.95 -0.18 -6.96
N TYR A 160 23.34 -1.21 -6.22
CA TYR A 160 24.47 -1.21 -5.29
C TYR A 160 25.25 -2.53 -5.41
N SER A 161 26.59 -2.47 -5.30
CA SER A 161 27.36 -3.69 -5.05
C SER A 161 27.34 -4.02 -3.55
N CYS A 162 27.16 -5.28 -3.22
CA CYS A 162 27.11 -5.79 -1.84
C CYS A 162 27.38 -7.30 -1.81
N SER A 163 27.52 -7.86 -0.61
CA SER A 163 27.53 -9.31 -0.37
C SER A 163 26.25 -9.78 0.30
N TYR A 164 25.57 -10.74 -0.33
CA TYR A 164 24.42 -11.46 0.22
C TYR A 164 24.89 -12.75 0.93
N TRP A 165 24.38 -13.03 2.13
CA TRP A 165 24.76 -14.21 2.90
C TRP A 165 23.72 -15.31 2.81
N LYS A 166 24.12 -16.51 2.33
CA LYS A 166 23.33 -17.75 2.48
C LYS A 166 24.02 -18.62 3.52
N GLY A 167 23.57 -18.51 4.77
CA GLY A 167 24.30 -19.05 5.93
C GLY A 167 25.61 -18.29 6.15
N ARG A 168 26.71 -18.99 6.47
CA ARG A 168 28.03 -18.37 6.71
C ARG A 168 28.83 -18.07 5.44
N VAL A 169 28.24 -18.20 4.24
CA VAL A 169 28.94 -17.98 2.97
C VAL A 169 28.47 -16.67 2.33
N PRO A 170 29.33 -15.65 2.21
CA PRO A 170 29.02 -14.43 1.48
C PRO A 170 29.08 -14.71 -0.02
N ARG A 171 28.16 -14.13 -0.77
CA ARG A 171 28.09 -14.18 -2.23
C ARG A 171 28.06 -12.73 -2.73
N GLN A 172 29.19 -12.28 -3.29
CA GLN A 172 29.34 -10.91 -3.76
C GLN A 172 28.61 -10.71 -5.09
N GLY A 173 27.86 -9.62 -5.21
CA GLY A 173 27.01 -9.37 -6.36
C GLY A 173 26.43 -7.96 -6.39
N TRP A 174 25.25 -7.86 -6.97
CA TRP A 174 24.54 -6.60 -7.21
C TRP A 174 23.11 -6.66 -6.69
N LEU A 175 22.78 -5.70 -5.83
CA LEU A 175 21.44 -5.42 -5.33
C LEU A 175 20.82 -4.34 -6.21
N TYR A 176 19.64 -4.60 -6.75
CA TYR A 176 18.82 -3.69 -7.53
C TYR A 176 17.57 -3.40 -6.71
N LEU A 177 17.30 -2.12 -6.44
CA LEU A 177 16.08 -1.67 -5.78
C LEU A 177 15.21 -1.00 -6.84
N SER A 178 14.05 -1.59 -7.13
CA SER A 178 12.99 -0.99 -7.94
C SER A 178 11.87 -0.47 -7.05
N ILE A 179 10.85 0.14 -7.66
CA ILE A 179 9.69 0.70 -6.95
C ILE A 179 8.99 -0.38 -6.10
N ASN A 180 8.80 -1.59 -6.64
CA ASN A 180 8.00 -2.63 -5.99
C ASN A 180 8.83 -3.85 -5.49
N HIS A 181 10.11 -3.97 -5.88
CA HIS A 181 10.94 -5.14 -5.59
C HIS A 181 12.37 -4.82 -5.10
N ILE A 182 12.89 -5.74 -4.28
CA ILE A 182 14.30 -5.96 -3.97
C ILE A 182 14.77 -7.14 -4.82
N CYS A 183 15.75 -6.93 -5.70
CA CYS A 183 16.29 -7.97 -6.56
C CYS A 183 17.81 -8.09 -6.36
N PHE A 184 18.34 -9.30 -6.15
CA PHE A 184 19.78 -9.52 -5.99
C PHE A 184 20.31 -10.59 -6.96
N TYR A 185 21.45 -10.30 -7.59
CA TYR A 185 22.14 -11.21 -8.51
C TYR A 185 23.62 -11.42 -8.13
N SER A 186 24.04 -12.68 -8.08
CA SER A 186 25.45 -13.08 -7.92
C SER A 186 25.75 -14.29 -8.81
N PHE A 187 26.88 -14.25 -9.51
CA PHE A 187 27.47 -15.43 -10.17
C PHE A 187 28.92 -15.57 -9.71
N LEU A 188 29.20 -16.54 -8.83
CA LEU A 188 30.49 -16.70 -8.18
C LEU A 188 30.86 -18.18 -8.08
N LEU A 189 32.10 -18.53 -8.48
CA LEU A 189 32.58 -19.93 -8.53
C LEU A 189 31.65 -20.91 -9.28
N GLY A 190 30.96 -20.44 -10.32
CA GLY A 190 29.99 -21.23 -11.08
C GLY A 190 28.64 -21.44 -10.39
N LYS A 191 28.45 -20.98 -9.15
CA LYS A 191 27.15 -20.98 -8.47
C LYS A 191 26.45 -19.64 -8.70
N GLU A 192 25.32 -19.70 -9.41
CA GLU A 192 24.40 -18.59 -9.61
C GLU A 192 23.48 -18.41 -8.39
N VAL A 193 23.05 -17.18 -8.15
CA VAL A 193 21.99 -16.80 -7.21
C VAL A 193 21.19 -15.66 -7.81
N THR A 194 19.92 -15.94 -8.08
CA THR A 194 18.86 -14.93 -8.10
C THR A 194 18.15 -14.89 -6.75
N LEU A 195 17.63 -13.71 -6.40
CA LEU A 195 16.71 -13.49 -5.29
C LEU A 195 15.79 -12.33 -5.69
N VAL A 196 14.48 -12.49 -5.51
CA VAL A 196 13.48 -11.44 -5.71
C VAL A 196 12.53 -11.44 -4.51
N VAL A 197 12.36 -10.28 -3.88
CA VAL A 197 11.47 -10.04 -2.72
C VAL A 197 10.63 -8.81 -3.01
N GLN A 198 9.31 -8.87 -2.80
CA GLN A 198 8.44 -7.70 -2.92
C GLN A 198 8.52 -6.86 -1.64
N TRP A 199 8.47 -5.52 -1.75
CA TRP A 199 8.47 -4.66 -0.56
C TRP A 199 7.27 -4.94 0.37
N THR A 200 6.16 -5.41 -0.18
CA THR A 200 4.96 -5.86 0.56
C THR A 200 5.11 -7.21 1.25
N ASP A 201 6.07 -8.05 0.83
CA ASP A 201 6.44 -9.31 1.52
C ASP A 201 7.36 -9.05 2.73
N VAL A 202 7.90 -7.82 2.89
CA VAL A 202 8.81 -7.46 3.98
C VAL A 202 8.02 -7.24 5.28
N THR A 203 8.41 -7.97 6.32
CA THR A 203 7.85 -7.88 7.69
C THR A 203 8.77 -7.12 8.64
N ARG A 204 10.06 -7.00 8.31
CA ARG A 204 11.09 -6.35 9.15
C ARG A 204 12.27 -5.90 8.29
N LEU A 205 12.68 -4.65 8.48
CA LEU A 205 13.88 -4.06 7.87
C LEU A 205 14.73 -3.43 8.98
N GLU A 206 15.97 -3.89 9.17
CA GLU A 206 16.85 -3.48 10.29
C GLU A 206 18.31 -3.37 9.85
N LYS A 207 19.05 -2.39 10.40
CA LYS A 207 20.52 -2.42 10.40
C LYS A 207 20.99 -3.29 11.56
N ASN A 208 21.86 -4.24 11.29
CA ASN A 208 22.45 -5.09 12.31
C ASN A 208 23.98 -5.12 12.15
N ALA A 209 24.69 -4.67 13.18
CA ALA A 209 26.12 -4.90 13.35
C ALA A 209 26.30 -6.05 14.34
N THR A 210 26.75 -7.21 13.86
CA THR A 210 27.02 -8.39 14.68
C THR A 210 28.47 -8.82 14.52
N LEU A 211 28.98 -9.63 15.46
CA LEU A 211 30.31 -10.25 15.37
C LEU A 211 30.52 -11.11 14.11
N VAL A 212 29.45 -11.52 13.43
CA VAL A 212 29.50 -12.31 12.19
C VAL A 212 29.27 -11.42 10.95
N PHE A 213 28.47 -10.36 11.08
CA PHE A 213 28.09 -9.46 10.00
C PHE A 213 28.33 -7.99 10.43
N PRO A 214 29.51 -7.40 10.18
CA PRO A 214 29.72 -5.97 10.37
C PRO A 214 28.91 -5.17 9.35
N GLU A 215 28.22 -4.14 9.82
CA GLU A 215 27.36 -3.22 9.04
C GLU A 215 26.47 -3.92 7.99
N SER A 216 25.59 -4.79 8.46
CA SER A 216 24.62 -5.50 7.61
C SER A 216 23.22 -4.88 7.64
N VAL A 217 22.49 -5.07 6.54
CA VAL A 217 21.04 -4.84 6.44
C VAL A 217 20.35 -6.20 6.46
N ARG A 218 19.43 -6.39 7.41
CA ARG A 218 18.52 -7.53 7.48
C ARG A 218 17.18 -7.14 6.86
N VAL A 219 16.74 -7.95 5.89
CA VAL A 219 15.38 -7.93 5.33
C VAL A 219 14.73 -9.26 5.70
N SER A 220 13.66 -9.23 6.49
CA SER A 220 12.89 -10.43 6.83
C SER A 220 11.54 -10.41 6.14
N THR A 221 11.10 -11.57 5.68
CA THR A 221 9.75 -11.82 5.17
C THR A 221 8.96 -12.67 6.16
N ARG A 222 7.78 -13.17 5.77
CA ARG A 222 6.99 -14.14 6.55
C ARG A 222 7.66 -15.52 6.68
N HIS A 223 8.64 -15.86 5.83
CA HIS A 223 9.21 -17.22 5.75
C HIS A 223 10.75 -17.28 5.64
N THR A 224 11.41 -16.15 5.38
CA THR A 224 12.86 -16.10 5.08
C THR A 224 13.50 -14.84 5.64
N GLU A 225 14.77 -14.93 6.03
CA GLU A 225 15.60 -13.75 6.33
C GLU A 225 16.74 -13.64 5.31
N HIS A 226 17.02 -12.41 4.90
CA HIS A 226 18.03 -12.06 3.91
C HIS A 226 18.98 -11.01 4.49
N TYR A 227 20.29 -11.32 4.47
CA TYR A 227 21.33 -10.50 5.05
C TYR A 227 22.25 -9.97 3.95
N PHE A 228 22.36 -8.64 3.86
CA PHE A 228 23.21 -7.93 2.90
C PHE A 228 24.25 -7.08 3.64
N SER A 229 25.45 -6.93 3.09
CA SER A 229 26.58 -6.24 3.75
C SER A 229 27.61 -5.74 2.73
N MET A 230 28.68 -5.10 3.19
CA MET A 230 29.77 -4.59 2.34
C MET A 230 29.28 -3.54 1.33
N PHE A 231 28.34 -2.69 1.76
CA PHE A 231 27.89 -1.53 1.00
C PHE A 231 28.91 -0.39 1.09
N LEU A 232 29.10 0.37 0.01
CA LEU A 232 29.94 1.58 0.01
C LEU A 232 29.39 2.68 0.94
N ASN A 233 28.08 2.75 1.13
CA ASN A 233 27.41 3.53 2.16
C ASN A 233 26.12 2.80 2.58
N VAL A 234 26.19 2.07 3.70
CA VAL A 234 25.05 1.34 4.26
C VAL A 234 23.92 2.27 4.71
N ASN A 235 24.24 3.51 5.13
CA ASN A 235 23.26 4.45 5.66
C ASN A 235 22.37 5.05 4.58
N ASP A 236 22.94 5.48 3.45
CA ASP A 236 22.18 6.00 2.31
C ASP A 236 21.42 4.89 1.57
N THR A 237 21.99 3.67 1.55
CA THR A 237 21.29 2.49 1.01
C THR A 237 20.06 2.17 1.84
N PHE A 238 20.22 2.04 3.17
CA PHE A 238 19.11 1.71 4.08
C PHE A 238 18.00 2.75 4.04
N LYS A 239 18.32 4.05 4.02
CA LYS A 239 17.31 5.13 3.92
C LYS A 239 16.45 5.03 2.66
N LEU A 240 17.02 4.59 1.53
CA LEU A 240 16.24 4.32 0.33
C LEU A 240 15.35 3.07 0.49
N MET A 241 15.82 2.05 1.21
CA MET A 241 15.02 0.87 1.53
C MET A 241 13.87 1.21 2.50
N GLU A 242 14.07 2.10 3.47
CA GLU A 242 13.03 2.61 4.38
C GLU A 242 11.94 3.39 3.62
N GLN A 243 12.34 4.25 2.67
CA GLN A 243 11.43 5.00 1.80
C GLN A 243 10.59 4.05 0.93
N LEU A 244 11.22 3.10 0.23
CA LEU A 244 10.53 2.15 -0.64
C LEU A 244 9.61 1.21 0.14
N ALA A 245 10.04 0.73 1.31
CA ALA A 245 9.19 -0.03 2.21
C ALA A 245 7.99 0.81 2.69
N THR A 246 8.16 2.09 3.01
CA THR A 246 7.07 2.98 3.44
C THR A 246 6.06 3.25 2.31
N ILE A 247 6.52 3.37 1.06
CA ILE A 247 5.65 3.47 -0.12
C ILE A 247 4.83 2.19 -0.31
N ALA A 248 5.47 1.03 -0.23
CA ALA A 248 4.78 -0.27 -0.30
C ALA A 248 3.84 -0.53 0.88
N MET A 249 4.11 0.05 2.05
CA MET A 249 3.22 0.00 3.20
C MET A 249 1.97 0.88 3.00
N ARG A 250 2.09 2.08 2.41
CA ARG A 250 0.93 2.90 2.00
C ARG A 250 0.11 2.19 0.91
N GLN A 251 0.77 1.60 -0.09
CA GLN A 251 0.12 0.77 -1.12
C GLN A 251 -0.73 -0.37 -0.53
N LEU A 252 -0.33 -0.98 0.59
CA LEU A 252 -1.11 -2.04 1.25
C LEU A 252 -2.33 -1.52 2.02
N LEU A 253 -2.34 -0.25 2.42
CA LEU A 253 -3.45 0.36 3.16
C LEU A 253 -4.48 0.95 2.21
N ASP A 254 -3.99 1.76 1.26
CA ASP A 254 -4.79 2.72 0.50
C ASP A 254 -4.85 2.39 -1.01
N ASN A 255 -4.11 1.37 -1.46
CA ASN A 255 -3.91 0.97 -2.86
C ASN A 255 -3.31 2.06 -3.80
N GLU A 256 -2.81 3.18 -3.26
CA GLU A 256 -2.16 4.24 -4.04
C GLU A 256 -0.80 3.83 -4.62
N GLY A 257 -0.74 3.64 -5.95
CA GLY A 257 0.49 3.38 -6.68
C GLY A 257 1.49 4.56 -6.66
N PHE A 258 2.78 4.30 -6.95
CA PHE A 258 3.80 5.35 -6.93
C PHE A 258 3.65 6.33 -8.11
N ALA A 259 3.10 7.52 -7.85
CA ALA A 259 3.15 8.65 -8.78
C ALA A 259 4.53 9.35 -8.70
N ALA A 260 5.26 9.41 -9.81
CA ALA A 260 6.58 10.07 -9.93
C ALA A 260 6.45 11.58 -10.20
N ASP A 261 7.26 12.42 -9.54
CA ASP A 261 7.23 13.87 -9.73
C ASP A 261 8.18 14.29 -10.85
N ARG A 262 7.59 14.58 -12.02
CA ARG A 262 8.30 15.02 -13.23
C ARG A 262 8.69 16.51 -13.24
N SER A 263 8.43 17.28 -12.17
CA SER A 263 8.76 18.72 -12.08
C SER A 263 10.20 19.04 -11.62
N LEU A 264 10.98 18.02 -11.28
CA LEU A 264 12.29 18.19 -10.65
C LEU A 264 13.37 18.79 -11.58
N PRO A 265 14.28 19.64 -11.08
CA PRO A 265 15.38 20.19 -11.87
C PRO A 265 16.32 19.11 -12.45
N LYS A 266 16.82 19.39 -13.66
CA LYS A 266 17.78 18.54 -14.37
C LYS A 266 19.06 18.30 -13.56
N PRO A 267 19.69 17.11 -13.65
CA PRO A 267 20.76 16.71 -12.75
C PRO A 267 22.04 17.55 -12.95
N CYS A 268 22.64 17.96 -11.84
CA CYS A 268 23.95 18.62 -11.87
C CYS A 268 25.04 17.67 -12.40
N LYS A 269 26.07 18.23 -13.06
CA LYS A 269 27.10 17.47 -13.81
C LYS A 269 27.85 16.41 -13.00
N THR A 270 27.83 16.49 -11.67
CA THR A 270 28.43 15.55 -10.71
C THR A 270 27.56 14.32 -10.39
N LEU A 271 26.25 14.36 -10.64
CA LEU A 271 25.28 13.33 -10.21
C LEU A 271 24.88 12.33 -11.32
N LYS A 272 25.60 12.28 -12.44
CA LYS A 272 25.23 11.52 -13.66
C LYS A 272 24.89 10.03 -13.46
N ASN A 273 25.32 9.40 -12.38
CA ASN A 273 25.07 7.97 -12.12
C ASN A 273 23.81 7.72 -11.26
N VAL A 274 23.08 8.77 -10.85
CA VAL A 274 21.86 8.69 -10.01
C VAL A 274 20.62 8.95 -10.87
N SER A 275 19.63 8.07 -10.77
CA SER A 275 18.38 8.15 -11.56
C SER A 275 17.51 9.34 -11.20
N ALA A 276 16.59 9.69 -12.10
CA ALA A 276 15.48 10.60 -11.82
C ALA A 276 14.64 10.14 -10.62
N LEU A 277 14.33 8.84 -10.54
CA LEU A 277 13.54 8.27 -9.45
C LEU A 277 14.22 8.38 -8.08
N LYS A 278 15.53 8.14 -7.99
CA LYS A 278 16.25 8.36 -6.73
C LYS A 278 16.34 9.85 -6.38
N ARG A 279 16.53 10.73 -7.35
CA ARG A 279 16.49 12.20 -7.11
C ARG A 279 15.14 12.65 -6.55
N ASP A 280 14.04 12.07 -7.02
CA ASP A 280 12.68 12.31 -6.53
C ASP A 280 12.51 11.86 -5.07
N LEU A 281 12.80 10.60 -4.76
CA LEU A 281 12.72 10.07 -3.38
C LEU A 281 13.64 10.84 -2.40
N ASP A 282 14.87 11.17 -2.81
CA ASP A 282 15.80 11.99 -2.03
C ASP A 282 15.31 13.44 -1.84
N ALA A 283 14.42 13.95 -2.70
CA ALA A 283 13.78 15.26 -2.55
C ALA A 283 12.53 15.18 -1.67
N ARG A 284 11.68 14.16 -1.84
CA ARG A 284 10.51 13.91 -0.99
C ARG A 284 10.87 13.79 0.47
N ALA A 285 11.88 12.98 0.82
CA ALA A 285 12.31 12.81 2.21
C ALA A 285 12.90 14.10 2.82
N LYS A 286 13.52 14.96 2.01
CA LYS A 286 13.95 16.31 2.47
C LYS A 286 12.75 17.22 2.71
N ASN A 287 11.75 17.19 1.85
CA ASN A 287 10.50 17.95 2.02
C ASN A 287 9.68 17.43 3.22
N GLU A 288 9.60 16.12 3.45
CA GLU A 288 9.01 15.52 4.67
C GLU A 288 9.73 16.02 5.93
N ARG A 289 11.07 15.89 5.99
CA ARG A 289 11.84 16.37 7.17
C ARG A 289 11.72 17.88 7.39
N TYR A 290 11.72 18.68 6.31
CA TYR A 290 11.55 20.13 6.37
C TYR A 290 10.16 20.54 6.88
N ARG A 291 9.09 19.95 6.32
CA ARG A 291 7.70 20.20 6.76
C ARG A 291 7.48 19.77 8.20
N ALA A 292 8.05 18.63 8.62
CA ALA A 292 7.97 18.15 10.00
C ALA A 292 8.69 19.08 10.99
N LEU A 293 9.93 19.50 10.69
CA LEU A 293 10.75 20.36 11.55
C LEU A 293 10.08 21.72 11.86
N PHE A 294 9.44 22.32 10.85
CA PHE A 294 8.82 23.66 10.99
C PHE A 294 7.28 23.62 11.02
N ARG A 295 6.65 22.44 11.03
CA ARG A 295 5.19 22.21 11.02
C ARG A 295 4.45 22.97 9.91
N LEU A 296 4.96 22.84 8.69
CA LEU A 296 4.41 23.49 7.50
C LEU A 296 3.32 22.62 6.83
N THR A 297 2.58 23.20 5.89
CA THR A 297 1.53 22.51 5.11
C THR A 297 2.12 21.43 4.20
N GLN A 298 1.28 20.48 3.75
CA GLN A 298 1.76 19.35 2.95
C GLN A 298 2.30 19.78 1.57
N ASP A 299 1.77 20.83 0.96
CA ASP A 299 2.21 21.33 -0.36
C ASP A 299 3.59 22.00 -0.36
N GLU A 300 4.16 22.29 0.81
CA GLU A 300 5.37 23.10 0.90
C GLU A 300 6.64 22.35 0.46
N ARG A 301 7.36 22.94 -0.49
CA ARG A 301 8.54 22.35 -1.15
C ARG A 301 9.79 23.17 -0.89
N LEU A 302 10.85 22.54 -0.38
CA LEU A 302 12.15 23.16 -0.11
C LEU A 302 12.89 23.43 -1.44
N ASP A 303 13.22 24.70 -1.72
CA ASP A 303 14.05 25.10 -2.87
C ASP A 303 15.55 24.95 -2.54
N GLY A 304 15.94 25.30 -1.31
CA GLY A 304 17.32 25.17 -0.86
C GLY A 304 17.54 25.44 0.62
N HIS A 305 18.76 25.13 1.08
CA HIS A 305 19.23 25.46 2.42
C HIS A 305 20.70 25.87 2.40
N THR A 306 21.13 26.65 3.40
CA THR A 306 22.53 27.07 3.56
C THR A 306 22.88 27.27 5.04
N ASP A 307 24.11 26.91 5.41
CA ASP A 307 24.64 27.23 6.74
C ASP A 307 24.73 28.74 6.92
N CYS A 308 24.40 29.24 8.10
CA CYS A 308 24.48 30.67 8.40
C CYS A 308 24.59 30.93 9.91
N THR A 309 24.62 32.21 10.28
CA THR A 309 24.45 32.67 11.67
C THR A 309 23.34 33.70 11.76
N LEU A 310 22.39 33.51 12.68
CA LEU A 310 21.32 34.47 13.01
C LEU A 310 21.72 35.31 14.21
N TRP A 311 21.59 36.63 14.12
CA TRP A 311 21.69 37.54 15.27
C TRP A 311 20.43 37.43 16.15
N THR A 312 20.60 37.21 17.45
CA THR A 312 19.49 37.24 18.41
C THR A 312 19.53 38.51 19.28
N PRO A 313 18.53 39.42 19.19
CA PRO A 313 18.55 40.69 19.91
C PRO A 313 18.62 40.57 21.43
N PHE A 314 17.95 39.55 21.99
CA PHE A 314 17.90 39.27 23.43
C PHE A 314 19.27 38.83 23.99
N ALA A 315 19.92 37.85 23.35
CA ALA A 315 21.22 37.32 23.77
C ALA A 315 22.42 38.13 23.24
N LYS A 316 22.19 39.08 22.31
CA LYS A 316 23.20 39.98 21.69
C LYS A 316 24.39 39.22 21.10
N MET A 317 24.10 38.10 20.44
CA MET A 317 25.10 37.21 19.84
C MET A 317 24.60 36.59 18.53
N HIS A 318 25.53 36.00 17.78
CA HIS A 318 25.21 35.21 16.59
C HIS A 318 25.12 33.72 16.94
N ILE A 319 23.95 33.11 16.68
CA ILE A 319 23.72 31.67 16.85
C ILE A 319 23.98 30.97 15.51
N VAL A 320 24.81 29.92 15.53
CA VAL A 320 25.11 29.12 14.34
C VAL A 320 23.95 28.16 14.04
N GLY A 321 23.51 28.13 12.79
CA GLY A 321 22.38 27.30 12.35
C GLY A 321 22.35 27.10 10.85
N GLN A 322 21.16 26.77 10.35
CA GLN A 322 20.90 26.57 8.94
C GLN A 322 19.63 27.32 8.54
N LEU A 323 19.73 28.07 7.44
CA LEU A 323 18.62 28.76 6.79
C LEU A 323 18.03 27.85 5.71
N PHE A 324 16.71 27.80 5.63
CA PHE A 324 15.93 27.05 4.68
C PHE A 324 15.02 28.03 3.92
N VAL A 325 14.88 27.86 2.60
CA VAL A 325 13.99 28.66 1.76
C VAL A 325 13.09 27.74 0.95
N SER A 326 11.80 28.04 0.96
CA SER A 326 10.75 27.31 0.25
C SER A 326 9.79 28.29 -0.42
N ASN A 327 8.79 27.79 -1.15
CA ASN A 327 7.86 28.60 -1.94
C ASN A 327 7.14 29.70 -1.13
N ASN A 328 6.81 29.44 0.14
CA ASN A 328 6.02 30.35 0.99
C ASN A 328 6.73 30.78 2.29
N TYR A 329 7.92 30.26 2.60
CA TYR A 329 8.59 30.51 3.89
C TYR A 329 10.12 30.65 3.79
N ILE A 330 10.67 31.38 4.75
CA ILE A 330 12.08 31.38 5.13
C ILE A 330 12.15 30.90 6.58
N CYS A 331 12.83 29.78 6.82
CA CYS A 331 12.90 29.16 8.14
C CYS A 331 14.36 29.03 8.61
N PHE A 332 14.60 29.12 9.91
CA PHE A 332 15.91 28.93 10.52
C PHE A 332 15.83 28.00 11.73
N CYS A 333 16.79 27.09 11.84
CA CYS A 333 17.01 26.28 13.04
C CYS A 333 18.49 26.35 13.44
N SER A 334 18.77 26.54 14.73
CA SER A 334 20.11 26.47 15.30
C SER A 334 20.70 25.05 15.25
N ARG A 335 22.03 24.92 15.33
CA ARG A 335 22.71 23.60 15.35
C ARG A 335 22.47 22.80 16.63
N ASP A 336 22.09 23.49 17.69
CA ASP A 336 21.55 22.96 18.93
C ASP A 336 20.03 23.21 18.87
N GLU A 337 19.21 22.18 19.00
CA GLU A 337 17.77 22.21 18.73
C GLU A 337 16.99 23.17 19.65
N ASP A 338 17.53 23.44 20.84
CA ASP A 338 16.86 24.19 21.91
C ASP A 338 17.18 25.69 21.96
N LEU A 339 18.19 26.15 21.20
CA LEU A 339 18.64 27.54 21.25
C LEU A 339 17.68 28.51 20.53
N CYS A 340 17.37 28.29 19.25
CA CYS A 340 16.53 29.19 18.47
C CYS A 340 15.95 28.53 17.20
N GLN A 341 14.62 28.52 17.09
CA GLN A 341 13.89 28.23 15.86
C GLN A 341 13.06 29.46 15.43
N LEU A 342 12.95 29.67 14.12
CA LEU A 342 12.31 30.85 13.54
C LEU A 342 11.63 30.49 12.20
N ILE A 343 10.41 30.98 11.98
CA ILE A 343 9.62 30.77 10.77
C ILE A 343 9.12 32.13 10.28
N ILE A 344 9.53 32.54 9.08
CA ILE A 344 9.12 33.80 8.45
C ILE A 344 8.30 33.46 7.19
N PRO A 345 6.97 33.58 7.21
CA PRO A 345 6.17 33.46 5.98
C PRO A 345 6.53 34.59 5.02
N LEU A 346 6.70 34.30 3.74
CA LEU A 346 7.10 35.30 2.74
C LEU A 346 6.08 36.44 2.61
N ARG A 347 4.79 36.18 2.86
CA ARG A 347 3.74 37.22 2.93
C ARG A 347 3.95 38.24 4.06
N GLU A 348 4.74 37.90 5.10
CA GLU A 348 5.08 38.81 6.20
C GLU A 348 6.33 39.65 5.92
N VAL A 349 7.17 39.26 4.95
CA VAL A 349 8.36 40.02 4.58
C VAL A 349 7.95 41.32 3.89
N SER A 350 8.60 42.42 4.27
CA SER A 350 8.40 43.76 3.69
C SER A 350 9.63 44.27 2.95
N ILE A 351 10.84 43.96 3.46
CA ILE A 351 12.12 44.41 2.89
C ILE A 351 13.16 43.29 3.04
N VAL A 352 13.98 43.09 2.01
CA VAL A 352 15.16 42.20 2.03
C VAL A 352 16.36 43.00 1.52
N GLU A 353 17.34 43.21 2.41
CA GLU A 353 18.48 44.10 2.17
C GLU A 353 19.82 43.35 2.27
N LYS A 354 20.76 43.75 1.41
CA LYS A 354 22.16 43.31 1.46
C LYS A 354 22.92 44.30 2.34
N ALA A 355 23.29 43.88 3.55
CA ALA A 355 24.07 44.72 4.44
C ALA A 355 25.57 44.70 4.07
N ASP A 356 26.30 45.74 4.48
CA ASP A 356 27.73 45.85 4.21
C ASP A 356 28.52 44.71 4.87
N SER A 357 29.41 44.10 4.09
CA SER A 357 30.22 42.97 4.55
C SER A 357 31.48 43.47 5.25
N SER A 358 31.77 42.92 6.43
CA SER A 358 32.97 43.23 7.22
C SER A 358 33.76 41.96 7.53
N SER A 359 34.98 42.11 8.05
CA SER A 359 35.79 40.99 8.52
C SER A 359 35.22 40.25 9.74
N VAL A 360 34.20 40.83 10.40
CA VAL A 360 33.49 40.24 11.55
C VAL A 360 32.13 39.67 11.13
N LEU A 361 31.47 40.32 10.16
CA LEU A 361 30.19 39.91 9.59
C LEU A 361 30.33 39.71 8.07
N PRO A 362 30.73 38.52 7.60
CA PRO A 362 30.80 38.22 6.18
C PRO A 362 29.41 38.02 5.58
N CYS A 363 29.17 38.63 4.42
CA CYS A 363 27.99 38.44 3.57
C CYS A 363 26.60 38.56 4.28
N PRO A 364 26.32 39.62 5.07
CA PRO A 364 25.07 39.72 5.80
C PRO A 364 23.85 40.06 4.93
N VAL A 365 22.68 39.58 5.36
CA VAL A 365 21.35 39.86 4.80
C VAL A 365 20.42 40.27 5.95
N SER A 366 19.72 41.39 5.76
CA SER A 366 18.65 41.86 6.64
C SER A 366 17.29 41.49 6.03
N ILE A 367 16.39 40.91 6.82
CA ILE A 367 15.01 40.62 6.44
C ILE A 367 14.09 41.32 7.43
N SER A 368 13.32 42.30 6.98
CA SER A 368 12.36 43.03 7.80
C SER A 368 10.93 42.61 7.45
N THR A 369 10.07 42.55 8.47
CA THR A 369 8.67 42.10 8.34
C THR A 369 7.66 43.23 8.52
N LYS A 370 6.40 43.00 8.10
CA LYS A 370 5.28 43.94 8.21
C LYS A 370 5.00 44.34 9.67
N ASN A 371 5.20 43.43 10.63
CA ASN A 371 5.13 43.71 12.07
C ASN A 371 6.39 44.38 12.66
N LYS A 372 7.28 44.94 11.82
CA LYS A 372 8.48 45.72 12.18
C LYS A 372 9.59 44.95 12.90
N MET A 373 9.54 43.61 12.91
CA MET A 373 10.71 42.82 13.31
C MET A 373 11.76 42.82 12.20
N THR A 374 13.02 42.59 12.54
CA THR A 374 14.13 42.53 11.59
C THR A 374 15.13 41.46 12.01
N PHE A 375 15.46 40.59 11.06
CA PHE A 375 16.30 39.41 11.25
C PHE A 375 17.59 39.57 10.45
N LEU A 376 18.72 39.52 11.14
CA LEU A 376 20.05 39.68 10.54
C LEU A 376 20.75 38.33 10.44
N PHE A 377 20.87 37.82 9.22
CA PHE A 377 21.62 36.61 8.88
C PHE A 377 23.00 37.00 8.36
N ALA A 378 24.02 36.19 8.67
CA ALA A 378 25.40 36.36 8.19
C ALA A 378 26.07 35.01 7.92
N ASN A 379 27.32 35.05 7.41
CA ASN A 379 28.11 33.89 7.01
C ASN A 379 27.47 33.06 5.87
N LEU A 380 26.77 33.75 4.96
CA LEU A 380 26.05 33.17 3.82
C LEU A 380 26.97 33.01 2.62
N LYS A 381 27.13 31.76 2.14
CA LYS A 381 28.05 31.39 1.04
C LYS A 381 27.71 32.12 -0.28
N ASP A 382 26.48 31.98 -0.77
CA ASP A 382 25.99 32.57 -2.02
C ASP A 382 24.91 33.64 -1.76
N ARG A 383 25.25 34.66 -0.98
CA ARG A 383 24.36 35.75 -0.55
C ARG A 383 23.53 36.36 -1.68
N ASP A 384 24.17 36.67 -2.81
CA ASP A 384 23.53 37.41 -3.89
C ASP A 384 22.51 36.56 -4.66
N PHE A 385 22.75 35.25 -4.80
CA PHE A 385 21.79 34.29 -5.34
C PHE A 385 20.61 34.08 -4.37
N LEU A 386 20.88 33.96 -3.07
CA LEU A 386 19.85 33.82 -2.03
C LEU A 386 18.89 35.02 -2.02
N VAL A 387 19.42 36.25 -2.01
CA VAL A 387 18.59 37.47 -2.04
C VAL A 387 17.81 37.58 -3.35
N GLN A 388 18.39 37.18 -4.49
CA GLN A 388 17.65 37.10 -5.75
C GLN A 388 16.50 36.07 -5.66
N ARG A 389 16.74 34.86 -5.16
CA ARG A 389 15.70 33.82 -5.04
C ARG A 389 14.57 34.23 -4.11
N ILE A 390 14.87 34.84 -2.96
CA ILE A 390 13.83 35.40 -2.08
C ILE A 390 13.03 36.48 -2.82
N SER A 391 13.69 37.35 -3.59
CA SER A 391 12.99 38.36 -4.41
C SER A 391 12.10 37.73 -5.49
N ASP A 392 12.55 36.66 -6.14
CA ASP A 392 11.80 35.91 -7.15
C ASP A 392 10.54 35.24 -6.55
N PHE A 393 10.58 34.80 -5.29
CA PHE A 393 9.41 34.26 -4.58
C PHE A 393 8.47 35.35 -4.09
N LEU A 394 8.99 36.49 -3.61
CA LEU A 394 8.16 37.64 -3.23
C LEU A 394 7.37 38.18 -4.42
N GLN A 395 7.97 38.26 -5.62
CA GLN A 395 7.26 38.63 -6.86
C GLN A 395 6.15 37.65 -7.28
N ARG A 396 6.16 36.40 -6.79
CA ARG A 396 5.12 35.38 -7.04
C ARG A 396 4.08 35.32 -5.93
N THR A 397 4.38 35.88 -4.75
CA THR A 397 3.44 35.99 -3.64
C THR A 397 2.40 37.04 -4.03
N PRO A 398 1.11 36.68 -4.16
CA PRO A 398 0.13 37.62 -4.68
C PRO A 398 -0.12 38.75 -3.68
N ASP A 399 0.09 40.00 -4.11
CA ASP A 399 -0.40 41.21 -3.45
C ASP A 399 -1.94 41.25 -3.51
N ARG A 400 -2.58 40.40 -2.71
CA ARG A 400 -3.98 40.58 -2.35
C ARG A 400 -4.05 41.84 -1.50
N LEU A 401 -4.65 42.91 -2.02
CA LEU A 401 -5.01 44.07 -1.19
C LEU A 401 -5.99 43.59 -0.11
N TRP A 402 -5.59 43.66 1.15
CA TRP A 402 -6.51 43.52 2.27
C TRP A 402 -7.20 44.87 2.45
N SER A 403 -8.53 44.89 2.36
CA SER A 403 -9.31 46.08 2.75
C SER A 403 -9.11 46.36 4.25
N ASP A 404 -9.00 47.63 4.64
CA ASP A 404 -8.99 48.07 6.04
C ASP A 404 -10.34 47.73 6.72
N GLY A 405 -10.45 46.51 7.22
CA GLY A 405 -11.74 45.87 7.51
C GLY A 405 -11.74 44.92 8.71
N HIS A 406 -10.97 45.22 9.77
CA HIS A 406 -11.10 44.52 11.06
C HIS A 406 -11.33 45.49 12.24
N PRO A 407 -12.34 45.26 13.09
CA PRO A 407 -12.80 46.25 14.07
C PRO A 407 -12.00 46.23 15.39
N LEU A 408 -10.73 46.66 15.36
CA LEU A 408 -9.90 46.82 16.57
C LEU A 408 -9.58 48.29 16.92
N ALA A 409 -10.09 49.26 16.15
CA ALA A 409 -9.83 50.69 16.34
C ALA A 409 -10.77 51.40 17.35
N LEU A 410 -11.56 50.66 18.15
CA LEU A 410 -12.70 51.20 18.89
C LEU A 410 -12.66 51.05 20.43
N ILE A 411 -11.47 50.89 21.01
CA ILE A 411 -11.22 51.17 22.44
C ILE A 411 -10.05 52.18 22.52
N GLY A 412 -10.35 53.45 22.27
CA GLY A 412 -9.35 54.51 22.12
C GLY A 412 -9.84 55.92 22.47
N HIS A 413 -10.79 56.05 23.40
CA HIS A 413 -11.39 57.34 23.73
C HIS A 413 -10.49 58.24 24.60
N SER A 414 -9.74 59.10 23.90
CA SER A 414 -9.43 60.48 24.28
C SER A 414 -8.83 60.76 25.68
N VAL A 415 -7.50 60.87 25.72
CA VAL A 415 -6.83 61.92 26.51
C VAL A 415 -6.06 62.79 25.52
N SER A 416 -6.23 64.11 25.60
CA SER A 416 -5.64 65.07 24.66
C SER A 416 -4.13 65.23 24.87
N GLN A 417 -3.38 65.32 23.77
CA GLN A 417 -1.96 65.67 23.81
C GLN A 417 -1.78 67.12 24.30
N SER A 418 -0.72 67.33 25.09
CA SER A 418 -0.08 68.63 25.25
C SER A 418 1.42 68.44 25.03
N GLU A 419 2.04 69.36 24.29
CA GLU A 419 3.43 69.19 23.84
C GLU A 419 4.42 69.45 24.98
N GLY A 420 5.31 68.48 25.24
CA GLY A 420 6.33 68.59 26.30
C GLY A 420 7.64 67.91 25.91
N ARG A 421 8.70 68.70 25.73
CA ARG A 421 10.06 68.19 25.51
C ARG A 421 10.73 67.74 26.82
N CYS A 422 10.86 66.43 27.01
CA CYS A 422 11.88 65.73 27.80
C CYS A 422 11.80 64.23 27.43
N GLY A 423 12.82 63.39 27.58
CA GLY A 423 14.21 63.57 28.03
C GLY A 423 14.84 62.17 28.18
N TYR A 424 16.15 62.00 27.98
CA TYR A 424 16.80 60.69 28.18
C TYR A 424 16.81 60.33 29.69
N SER A 425 16.16 59.23 30.07
CA SER A 425 16.48 58.45 31.29
C SER A 425 15.79 57.07 31.29
N ASP A 426 16.48 56.12 31.92
CA ASP A 426 16.01 54.90 32.59
C ASP A 426 15.08 53.92 31.86
N ALA A 427 15.68 52.82 31.39
CA ALA A 427 14.98 51.55 31.20
C ALA A 427 14.70 50.89 32.58
N PRO A 428 13.56 50.19 32.76
CA PRO A 428 13.25 49.51 34.01
C PRO A 428 14.20 48.32 34.25
N SER A 429 15.15 48.47 35.16
CA SER A 429 15.99 47.37 35.63
C SER A 429 15.13 46.35 36.38
N VAL A 430 14.91 45.17 35.79
CA VAL A 430 14.11 44.10 36.42
C VAL A 430 14.74 43.69 37.76
N PRO A 431 14.05 43.86 38.89
CA PRO A 431 14.61 43.47 40.18
C PRO A 431 14.52 41.95 40.34
N LEU A 432 15.65 41.32 40.66
CA LEU A 432 15.81 39.86 40.81
C LEU A 432 14.83 39.24 41.83
N SER A 433 14.26 40.06 42.71
CA SER A 433 13.27 39.68 43.72
C SER A 433 11.97 39.11 43.14
N VAL A 434 11.50 39.56 41.96
CA VAL A 434 10.23 39.04 41.39
C VAL A 434 10.39 37.57 40.98
N THR A 435 11.45 37.26 40.23
CA THR A 435 11.79 35.89 39.82
C THR A 435 12.09 34.98 41.02
N LEU A 436 12.64 35.53 42.10
CA LEU A 436 12.92 34.78 43.33
C LEU A 436 11.66 34.53 44.17
N CYS A 437 10.77 35.51 44.31
CA CYS A 437 9.48 35.35 45.01
C CYS A 437 8.56 34.34 44.31
N LEU A 438 8.53 34.32 42.97
CA LEU A 438 7.75 33.35 42.20
C LEU A 438 8.12 31.89 42.53
N LYS A 439 9.38 31.61 42.90
CA LYS A 439 9.84 30.27 43.32
C LYS A 439 9.67 29.96 44.81
N LEU A 440 9.24 30.92 45.63
CA LEU A 440 9.17 30.79 47.10
C LEU A 440 7.78 31.01 47.71
N CYS A 441 6.81 31.58 46.96
CA CYS A 441 5.48 31.92 47.50
C CYS A 441 4.29 31.44 46.66
N GLY A 442 4.48 30.54 45.68
CA GLY A 442 3.44 30.12 44.73
C GLY A 442 2.14 29.57 45.36
N SER A 443 2.21 29.03 46.58
CA SER A 443 1.08 28.44 47.31
C SER A 443 0.12 29.45 47.99
N PHE A 444 0.47 30.74 48.04
CA PHE A 444 -0.24 31.74 48.86
C PHE A 444 -1.07 32.77 48.07
N PHE A 445 -1.08 32.71 46.73
CA PHE A 445 -1.78 33.68 45.89
C PHE A 445 -3.11 33.13 45.35
N PRO A 446 -4.20 33.94 45.33
CA PRO A 446 -5.46 33.57 44.68
C PRO A 446 -5.25 33.20 43.21
N PRO A 447 -5.95 32.19 42.65
CA PRO A 447 -5.77 31.78 41.25
C PRO A 447 -5.93 32.90 40.21
N GLN A 448 -6.85 33.86 40.42
CA GLN A 448 -6.98 35.06 39.57
C GLN A 448 -5.72 35.94 39.54
N THR A 449 -4.87 35.88 40.56
CA THR A 449 -3.56 36.53 40.60
C THR A 449 -2.50 35.67 39.91
N ARG A 450 -2.54 34.35 40.08
CA ARG A 450 -1.63 33.40 39.40
C ARG A 450 -1.80 33.45 37.89
N GLU A 451 -3.03 33.56 37.40
CA GLU A 451 -3.32 33.66 35.97
C GLU A 451 -2.76 34.94 35.36
N LYS A 452 -2.96 36.10 36.02
CA LYS A 452 -2.34 37.37 35.62
C LYS A 452 -0.82 37.34 35.63
N MET A 453 -0.20 36.64 36.58
CA MET A 453 1.26 36.43 36.58
C MET A 453 1.74 35.63 35.35
N LYS A 454 0.93 34.69 34.83
CA LYS A 454 1.23 34.01 33.55
C LYS A 454 1.05 34.96 32.37
N GLU A 455 -0.04 35.74 32.31
CA GLU A 455 -0.28 36.75 31.27
C GLU A 455 0.86 37.79 31.21
N GLU A 456 1.31 38.31 32.36
CA GLU A 456 2.46 39.21 32.46
C GLU A 456 3.76 38.53 31.98
N SER A 457 3.98 37.27 32.34
CA SER A 457 5.17 36.50 31.90
C SER A 457 5.19 36.30 30.38
N TRP A 458 4.04 36.00 29.76
CA TRP A 458 3.91 35.92 28.30
C TRP A 458 4.04 37.29 27.63
N SER A 459 3.52 38.36 28.24
CA SER A 459 3.68 39.74 27.74
C SER A 459 5.16 40.17 27.69
N ILE A 460 5.93 39.85 28.74
CA ILE A 460 7.39 40.05 28.77
C ILE A 460 8.08 39.22 27.67
N HIS A 461 7.68 37.96 27.49
CA HIS A 461 8.22 37.10 26.43
C HIS A 461 7.94 37.66 25.03
N PHE A 462 6.72 38.14 24.78
CA PHE A 462 6.35 38.77 23.51
C PHE A 462 7.12 40.07 23.21
N PHE A 463 7.52 40.81 24.25
CA PHE A 463 8.35 42.01 24.11
C PHE A 463 9.81 41.68 23.76
N GLU A 464 10.37 40.61 24.33
CA GLU A 464 11.77 40.22 24.14
C GLU A 464 12.02 39.32 22.92
N PHE A 465 11.07 38.42 22.60
CA PHE A 465 11.18 37.39 21.55
C PHE A 465 10.20 37.60 20.37
N GLY A 466 9.37 38.64 20.42
CA GLY A 466 8.33 38.92 19.40
C GLY A 466 7.04 38.14 19.61
N ARG A 467 6.03 38.39 18.78
CA ARG A 467 4.71 37.71 18.81
C ARG A 467 4.25 37.31 17.42
N GLY A 468 3.42 36.27 17.35
CA GLY A 468 2.91 35.71 16.09
C GLY A 468 3.93 34.80 15.39
N VAL A 469 3.70 34.48 14.11
CA VAL A 469 4.42 33.42 13.38
C VAL A 469 5.94 33.60 13.39
N CYS A 470 6.41 34.85 13.29
CA CYS A 470 7.83 35.21 13.25
C CYS A 470 8.50 35.33 14.65
N MET A 471 7.86 34.88 15.73
CA MET A 471 8.45 34.87 17.08
C MET A 471 9.69 33.95 17.14
N TYR A 472 10.74 34.37 17.84
CA TYR A 472 11.90 33.53 18.15
C TYR A 472 11.50 32.44 19.16
N ARG A 473 11.37 31.18 18.72
CA ARG A 473 11.05 30.03 19.59
C ARG A 473 12.33 29.54 20.26
N THR A 474 12.32 29.42 21.57
CA THR A 474 13.52 29.11 22.39
C THR A 474 13.19 28.20 23.56
N SER A 475 14.22 27.70 24.26
CA SER A 475 14.05 27.05 25.57
C SER A 475 13.27 27.88 26.60
N LYS A 476 13.29 29.22 26.51
CA LYS A 476 12.46 30.09 27.36
C LYS A 476 10.97 30.03 26.99
N THR A 477 10.65 29.88 25.71
CA THR A 477 9.28 29.62 25.24
C THR A 477 8.78 28.27 25.78
N ARG A 478 9.63 27.22 25.74
CA ARG A 478 9.32 25.91 26.35
C ARG A 478 9.03 26.04 27.86
N GLU A 479 9.87 26.75 28.61
CA GLU A 479 9.68 26.95 30.06
C GLU A 479 8.31 27.58 30.36
N LEU A 480 7.85 28.56 29.56
CA LEU A 480 6.54 29.18 29.75
C LEU A 480 5.37 28.23 29.44
N VAL A 481 5.48 27.38 28.42
CA VAL A 481 4.46 26.35 28.13
C VAL A 481 4.41 25.30 29.25
N LEU A 482 5.55 24.87 29.79
CA LEU A 482 5.61 23.92 30.92
C LEU A 482 5.05 24.48 32.24
N ASN A 483 4.93 25.82 32.37
CA ASN A 483 4.23 26.48 33.48
C ASN A 483 2.73 26.72 33.20
N GLY A 484 2.22 26.25 32.05
CA GLY A 484 0.83 26.36 31.61
C GLY A 484 0.56 27.67 30.86
N ILE A 485 -0.16 27.58 29.75
CA ILE A 485 -0.54 28.74 28.95
C ILE A 485 -1.78 29.42 29.60
N PRO A 486 -1.84 30.76 29.65
CA PRO A 486 -3.05 31.47 30.09
C PRO A 486 -4.28 31.11 29.25
N GLU A 487 -5.44 31.00 29.89
CA GLU A 487 -6.70 30.66 29.22
C GLU A 487 -7.01 31.62 28.06
N SER A 488 -6.70 32.90 28.26
CA SER A 488 -6.83 34.00 27.30
C SER A 488 -5.90 33.91 26.08
N LEU A 489 -4.85 33.07 26.13
CA LEU A 489 -3.85 32.92 25.08
C LEU A 489 -3.82 31.53 24.42
N ARG A 490 -4.57 30.53 24.94
CA ARG A 490 -4.51 29.14 24.42
C ARG A 490 -4.84 29.07 22.94
N GLY A 491 -5.96 29.64 22.48
CA GLY A 491 -6.34 29.60 21.06
C GLY A 491 -5.26 30.17 20.12
N GLU A 492 -4.74 31.36 20.41
CA GLU A 492 -3.65 31.99 19.64
C GLU A 492 -2.40 31.11 19.61
N LEU A 493 -1.96 30.62 20.77
CA LEU A 493 -0.69 29.90 20.89
C LEU A 493 -0.78 28.47 20.35
N TRP A 494 -1.92 27.80 20.49
CA TRP A 494 -2.18 26.51 19.83
C TRP A 494 -2.17 26.66 18.31
N LEU A 495 -2.83 27.70 17.76
CA LEU A 495 -2.82 28.01 16.32
C LEU A 495 -1.40 28.34 15.82
N LEU A 496 -0.61 29.05 16.62
CA LEU A 496 0.77 29.41 16.33
C LEU A 496 1.72 28.21 16.35
N PHE A 497 1.65 27.36 17.37
CA PHE A 497 2.60 26.27 17.57
C PHE A 497 2.30 25.05 16.69
N SER A 498 1.03 24.77 16.38
CA SER A 498 0.61 23.76 15.38
C SER A 498 0.92 24.16 13.93
N GLY A 499 1.05 25.47 13.66
CA GLY A 499 1.14 26.05 12.32
C GLY A 499 -0.22 26.36 11.68
N ALA A 500 -1.34 25.95 12.29
CA ALA A 500 -2.70 26.16 11.80
C ALA A 500 -3.02 27.64 11.48
N LYS A 501 -2.50 28.59 12.27
CA LYS A 501 -2.69 30.04 12.03
C LYS A 501 -2.34 30.43 10.60
N ASN A 502 -1.22 29.89 10.08
CA ASN A 502 -0.74 30.24 8.76
C ASN A 502 -1.63 29.69 7.65
N GLU A 503 -2.16 28.47 7.82
CA GLU A 503 -3.01 27.82 6.83
C GLU A 503 -4.38 28.52 6.74
N MET A 504 -4.95 28.89 7.89
CA MET A 504 -6.15 29.74 8.01
C MET A 504 -5.96 31.09 7.29
N ASP A 505 -4.87 31.81 7.58
CA ASP A 505 -4.57 33.12 6.96
C ASP A 505 -4.44 33.04 5.42
N THR A 506 -4.14 31.87 4.86
CA THR A 506 -4.03 31.65 3.41
C THR A 506 -5.34 31.20 2.74
N HIS A 507 -6.34 30.76 3.50
CA HIS A 507 -7.60 30.20 3.00
C HIS A 507 -8.85 30.92 3.55
N PRO A 508 -8.96 32.26 3.44
CA PRO A 508 -10.09 33.01 3.99
C PRO A 508 -11.42 32.58 3.35
N GLY A 509 -12.41 32.24 4.19
CA GLY A 509 -13.75 31.81 3.78
C GLY A 509 -13.91 30.30 3.55
N TYR A 510 -12.82 29.54 3.47
CA TYR A 510 -12.83 28.11 3.14
C TYR A 510 -13.62 27.24 4.13
N TYR A 511 -13.57 27.55 5.43
CA TYR A 511 -14.40 26.84 6.43
C TYR A 511 -15.91 27.05 6.18
N ALA A 512 -16.33 28.28 5.83
CA ALA A 512 -17.73 28.57 5.55
C ALA A 512 -18.20 27.83 4.29
N GLU A 513 -17.41 27.82 3.22
CA GLU A 513 -17.70 27.05 2.00
C GLU A 513 -17.82 25.54 2.28
N LEU A 514 -16.98 24.99 3.16
CA LEU A 514 -17.07 23.58 3.57
C LEU A 514 -18.31 23.27 4.41
N VAL A 515 -18.70 24.16 5.33
CA VAL A 515 -19.93 24.01 6.12
C VAL A 515 -21.15 24.01 5.19
N GLU A 516 -21.26 24.97 4.27
CA GLU A 516 -22.35 25.00 3.28
C GLU A 516 -22.37 23.75 2.41
N GLN A 517 -21.20 23.25 1.99
CA GLN A 517 -21.09 22.02 1.20
C GLN A 517 -21.45 20.76 2.00
N ALA A 518 -21.20 20.70 3.30
CA ALA A 518 -21.50 19.56 4.16
C ALA A 518 -22.98 19.50 4.59
N MET A 519 -23.67 20.64 4.68
CA MET A 519 -25.07 20.71 5.08
C MET A 519 -25.98 19.85 4.18
N GLY A 520 -26.74 18.95 4.80
CA GLY A 520 -27.69 18.08 4.11
C GLY A 520 -27.10 16.83 3.46
N ARG A 521 -25.78 16.57 3.56
CA ARG A 521 -25.19 15.29 3.15
C ARG A 521 -25.42 14.23 4.24
N CYS A 522 -25.94 13.06 3.85
CA CYS A 522 -25.91 11.86 4.68
C CYS A 522 -24.77 10.94 4.22
N THR A 523 -23.88 10.62 5.14
CA THR A 523 -22.70 9.75 4.99
C THR A 523 -22.52 8.93 6.27
N LEU A 524 -21.71 7.87 6.24
CA LEU A 524 -21.37 7.11 7.45
C LEU A 524 -20.77 8.03 8.52
N ALA A 525 -19.79 8.86 8.16
CA ALA A 525 -19.16 9.82 9.07
C ALA A 525 -20.16 10.76 9.75
N THR A 526 -21.16 11.29 9.03
CA THR A 526 -22.20 12.14 9.64
C THR A 526 -23.10 11.38 10.62
N GLU A 527 -23.46 10.11 10.34
CA GLU A 527 -24.25 9.29 11.27
C GLU A 527 -23.47 8.94 12.54
N GLU A 528 -22.16 8.69 12.41
CA GLU A 528 -21.27 8.44 13.54
C GLU A 528 -21.03 9.71 14.39
N ILE A 529 -20.96 10.89 13.75
CA ILE A 529 -20.90 12.18 14.46
C ILE A 529 -22.17 12.38 15.29
N GLU A 530 -23.38 12.25 14.74
CA GLU A 530 -24.64 12.48 15.49
C GLU A 530 -24.78 11.60 16.75
N ARG A 531 -24.33 10.34 16.63
CA ARG A 531 -24.25 9.37 17.74
C ARG A 531 -23.27 9.80 18.84
N ASP A 532 -22.23 10.55 18.48
CA ASP A 532 -21.10 10.86 19.34
C ASP A 532 -21.18 12.26 19.97
N LEU A 533 -21.85 13.22 19.33
CA LEU A 533 -22.02 14.59 19.84
C LEU A 533 -22.46 14.63 21.31
N HIS A 534 -23.54 13.93 21.65
CA HIS A 534 -24.14 13.95 22.99
C HIS A 534 -23.34 13.20 24.07
N ARG A 535 -22.28 12.47 23.69
CA ARG A 535 -21.31 11.86 24.62
C ARG A 535 -19.97 12.62 24.66
N SER A 536 -19.91 13.83 24.11
CA SER A 536 -18.70 14.66 24.06
C SER A 536 -18.67 15.66 25.23
N MET A 537 -17.75 15.47 26.17
CA MET A 537 -17.61 16.31 27.38
C MET A 537 -18.96 16.60 28.10
N PRO A 538 -19.79 15.58 28.40
CA PRO A 538 -21.18 15.76 28.83
C PRO A 538 -21.33 16.50 30.17
N GLU A 539 -20.28 16.50 30.99
CA GLU A 539 -20.23 17.18 32.29
C GLU A 539 -19.93 18.70 32.14
N HIS A 540 -19.43 19.15 30.98
CA HIS A 540 -19.05 20.53 30.73
C HIS A 540 -20.22 21.35 30.15
N HIS A 541 -20.58 22.45 30.83
CA HIS A 541 -21.76 23.28 30.54
C HIS A 541 -21.89 23.73 29.07
N ALA A 542 -20.78 24.00 28.37
CA ALA A 542 -20.81 24.39 26.95
C ALA A 542 -21.45 23.33 26.02
N PHE A 543 -21.32 22.03 26.35
CA PHE A 543 -21.86 20.91 25.55
C PHE A 543 -23.20 20.38 26.08
N GLN A 544 -23.70 20.95 27.18
CA GLN A 544 -25.08 20.77 27.66
C GLN A 544 -26.07 21.71 26.94
N ASN A 545 -25.59 22.51 25.98
CA ASN A 545 -26.35 23.48 25.20
C ASN A 545 -26.33 23.13 23.71
N GLU A 546 -27.47 23.21 23.04
CA GLU A 546 -27.61 23.01 21.59
C GLU A 546 -26.61 23.85 20.78
N MET A 547 -26.24 25.05 21.24
CA MET A 547 -25.27 25.92 20.56
C MET A 547 -23.88 25.26 20.43
N GLY A 548 -23.34 24.71 21.53
CA GLY A 548 -22.03 24.05 21.53
C GLY A 548 -22.04 22.72 20.78
N ILE A 549 -23.14 21.96 20.90
CA ILE A 549 -23.36 20.74 20.12
C ILE A 549 -23.49 21.04 18.61
N ALA A 550 -24.11 22.17 18.22
CA ALA A 550 -24.20 22.60 16.83
C ALA A 550 -22.86 23.10 16.26
N ALA A 551 -22.05 23.77 17.07
CA ALA A 551 -20.67 24.14 16.70
C ALA A 551 -19.79 22.89 16.48
N LEU A 552 -19.82 21.94 17.43
CA LEU A 552 -19.11 20.66 17.33
C LEU A 552 -19.53 19.87 16.08
N ARG A 553 -20.83 19.82 15.79
CA ARG A 553 -21.39 19.22 14.57
C ARG A 553 -20.81 19.87 13.31
N ARG A 554 -20.83 21.21 13.20
CA ARG A 554 -20.30 21.92 12.02
C ARG A 554 -18.81 21.66 11.80
N VAL A 555 -17.99 21.74 12.85
CA VAL A 555 -16.54 21.52 12.73
C VAL A 555 -16.21 20.09 12.29
N LEU A 556 -16.81 19.08 12.93
CA LEU A 556 -16.56 17.68 12.59
C LEU A 556 -17.06 17.32 11.18
N THR A 557 -18.23 17.81 10.77
CA THR A 557 -18.79 17.52 9.44
C THR A 557 -18.08 18.28 8.32
N ALA A 558 -17.63 19.52 8.55
CA ALA A 558 -16.78 20.26 7.62
C ALA A 558 -15.41 19.57 7.43
N TYR A 559 -14.81 19.04 8.50
CA TYR A 559 -13.58 18.26 8.41
C TYR A 559 -13.76 16.96 7.60
N ALA A 560 -14.80 16.17 7.92
CA ALA A 560 -15.11 14.95 7.18
C ALA A 560 -15.44 15.23 5.68
N CYS A 561 -15.90 16.44 5.36
CA CYS A 561 -16.12 16.91 3.99
C CYS A 561 -14.80 17.35 3.30
N ARG A 562 -13.86 17.99 4.02
CA ARG A 562 -12.51 18.33 3.52
C ARG A 562 -11.73 17.09 3.13
N ASN A 563 -11.70 16.09 4.01
CA ASN A 563 -10.82 14.93 3.89
C ASN A 563 -11.59 13.62 4.05
N PRO A 564 -12.30 13.15 3.00
CA PRO A 564 -13.09 11.92 3.06
C PRO A 564 -12.29 10.64 3.33
N GLY A 565 -10.97 10.64 3.04
CA GLY A 565 -10.08 9.49 3.31
C GLY A 565 -9.78 9.29 4.80
N ILE A 566 -9.80 10.37 5.59
CA ILE A 566 -9.78 10.31 7.06
C ILE A 566 -11.22 10.23 7.60
N GLY A 567 -12.13 11.05 7.07
CA GLY A 567 -13.55 11.06 7.44
C GLY A 567 -13.78 11.52 8.88
N TYR A 568 -14.33 10.65 9.70
CA TYR A 568 -14.49 10.83 11.15
C TYR A 568 -14.03 9.58 11.89
N CYS A 569 -13.38 9.79 13.04
CA CYS A 569 -12.92 8.75 13.94
C CYS A 569 -13.36 9.08 15.37
N GLN A 570 -13.88 8.09 16.09
CA GLN A 570 -14.23 8.21 17.50
C GLN A 570 -13.00 8.67 18.31
N ALA A 571 -13.18 9.68 19.17
CA ALA A 571 -12.17 10.51 19.88
C ALA A 571 -11.96 11.90 19.25
N MET A 572 -12.14 12.09 17.94
CA MET A 572 -12.07 13.44 17.33
C MET A 572 -13.09 14.39 17.95
N ASN A 573 -14.27 13.88 18.33
CA ASN A 573 -15.29 14.62 19.06
C ASN A 573 -14.79 15.15 20.41
N ILE A 574 -14.04 14.36 21.19
CA ILE A 574 -13.51 14.76 22.50
C ILE A 574 -12.48 15.88 22.34
N VAL A 575 -11.52 15.72 21.42
CA VAL A 575 -10.48 16.74 21.19
C VAL A 575 -11.12 18.02 20.63
N THR A 576 -12.02 17.92 19.65
CA THR A 576 -12.69 19.08 19.03
C THR A 576 -13.56 19.83 20.04
N SER A 577 -14.22 19.14 20.98
CA SER A 577 -14.91 19.77 22.10
C SER A 577 -13.97 20.67 22.92
N VAL A 578 -12.74 20.24 23.19
CA VAL A 578 -11.77 21.04 23.96
C VAL A 578 -11.20 22.20 23.14
N LEU A 579 -10.97 22.03 21.83
CA LEU A 579 -10.56 23.13 20.94
C LEU A 579 -11.62 24.26 20.93
N LEU A 580 -12.90 23.91 20.87
CA LEU A 580 -14.03 24.85 20.89
C LEU A 580 -14.24 25.60 22.22
N LEU A 581 -13.51 25.26 23.30
CA LEU A 581 -13.55 26.03 24.55
C LEU A 581 -12.61 27.25 24.55
N TYR A 582 -11.59 27.24 23.68
CA TYR A 582 -10.54 28.27 23.65
C TYR A 582 -10.39 28.97 22.28
N CYS A 583 -11.19 28.55 21.28
CA CYS A 583 -11.09 28.99 19.88
C CYS A 583 -12.48 29.26 19.30
N THR A 584 -12.57 30.08 18.24
CA THR A 584 -13.77 30.13 17.38
C THR A 584 -13.93 28.84 16.56
N GLU A 585 -15.07 28.65 15.91
CA GLU A 585 -15.34 27.44 15.11
C GLU A 585 -14.34 27.22 13.95
N GLU A 586 -13.98 28.29 13.22
CA GLU A 586 -12.99 28.20 12.14
C GLU A 586 -11.59 27.90 12.69
N GLU A 587 -11.20 28.53 13.81
CA GLU A 587 -9.92 28.26 14.46
C GLU A 587 -9.83 26.82 15.01
N ALA A 588 -10.91 26.31 15.61
CA ALA A 588 -11.01 24.92 16.06
C ALA A 588 -10.96 23.94 14.88
N PHE A 589 -11.58 24.26 13.75
CA PHE A 589 -11.46 23.50 12.51
C PHE A 589 -10.00 23.46 11.99
N TRP A 590 -9.30 24.59 11.93
CA TRP A 590 -7.91 24.62 11.47
C TRP A 590 -6.94 23.94 12.45
N LEU A 591 -7.25 23.93 13.75
CA LEU A 591 -6.53 23.12 14.74
C LEU A 591 -6.79 21.62 14.56
N LEU A 592 -8.02 21.20 14.27
CA LEU A 592 -8.34 19.80 13.94
C LEU A 592 -7.63 19.34 12.66
N VAL A 593 -7.59 20.19 11.62
CA VAL A 593 -6.80 19.98 10.40
C VAL A 593 -5.32 19.78 10.73
N ALA A 594 -4.71 20.68 11.49
CA ALA A 594 -3.30 20.55 11.87
C ALA A 594 -3.03 19.34 12.78
N LEU A 595 -3.99 18.95 13.62
CA LEU A 595 -3.90 17.74 14.45
C LEU A 595 -3.85 16.49 13.57
N CYS A 596 -4.88 16.26 12.74
CA CYS A 596 -5.06 15.02 11.99
C CYS A 596 -4.15 14.90 10.76
N GLU A 597 -3.86 15.99 10.04
CA GLU A 597 -3.12 15.95 8.77
C GLU A 597 -1.61 16.25 8.91
N ARG A 598 -1.13 16.60 10.11
CA ARG A 598 0.26 17.06 10.33
C ARG A 598 0.90 16.62 11.64
N MET A 599 0.23 16.79 12.79
CA MET A 599 0.82 16.48 14.10
C MET A 599 0.67 15.01 14.49
N LEU A 600 -0.46 14.39 14.11
CA LEU A 600 -0.80 12.99 14.36
C LEU A 600 -1.25 12.31 13.03
N PRO A 601 -0.36 12.21 12.02
CA PRO A 601 -0.68 11.53 10.78
C PRO A 601 -1.06 10.07 11.04
N ASP A 602 -1.98 9.55 10.23
CA ASP A 602 -2.54 8.19 10.30
C ASP A 602 -3.31 7.85 11.60
N TYR A 603 -3.40 8.74 12.62
CA TYR A 603 -4.08 8.43 13.89
C TYR A 603 -5.59 8.26 13.75
N TYR A 604 -6.24 9.20 13.06
CA TYR A 604 -7.69 9.35 13.02
C TYR A 604 -8.32 8.80 11.74
N ASN A 605 -7.63 7.92 11.01
CA ASN A 605 -8.23 7.19 9.89
C ASN A 605 -9.02 5.96 10.38
N THR A 606 -9.79 5.34 9.49
CA THR A 606 -10.69 4.22 9.82
C THR A 606 -9.99 2.99 10.41
N ARG A 607 -8.68 2.82 10.17
CA ARG A 607 -7.85 1.73 10.70
C ARG A 607 -6.95 2.14 11.88
N VAL A 608 -7.04 3.40 12.33
CA VAL A 608 -6.25 4.05 13.39
C VAL A 608 -4.74 3.73 13.36
N VAL A 609 -4.17 3.64 12.16
CA VAL A 609 -2.85 3.03 11.93
C VAL A 609 -1.74 3.74 12.71
N GLY A 610 -1.75 5.08 12.75
CA GLY A 610 -0.75 5.88 13.46
C GLY A 610 -0.79 5.66 14.98
N ALA A 611 -1.99 5.50 15.55
CA ALA A 611 -2.15 5.24 16.97
C ALA A 611 -1.72 3.80 17.34
N LEU A 612 -1.97 2.81 16.47
CA LEU A 612 -1.46 1.45 16.63
C LEU A 612 0.07 1.37 16.47
N VAL A 613 0.64 2.18 15.59
CA VAL A 613 2.11 2.32 15.46
C VAL A 613 2.70 2.88 16.74
N ASP A 614 2.14 3.96 17.28
CA ASP A 614 2.66 4.61 18.49
C ASP A 614 2.36 3.82 19.78
N GLN A 615 1.31 3.00 19.82
CA GLN A 615 1.18 1.93 20.83
C GLN A 615 2.41 1.00 20.76
N GLY A 616 2.78 0.50 19.58
CA GLY A 616 3.97 -0.33 19.42
C GLY A 616 5.27 0.40 19.80
N VAL A 617 5.36 1.71 19.59
CA VAL A 617 6.48 2.53 20.08
C VAL A 617 6.46 2.62 21.61
N PHE A 618 5.29 2.78 22.23
CA PHE A 618 5.14 2.82 23.68
C PHE A 618 5.46 1.46 24.35
N GLU A 619 5.10 0.34 23.72
CA GLU A 619 5.52 -1.01 24.14
C GLU A 619 7.05 -1.17 24.11
N GLU A 620 7.73 -0.67 23.06
CA GLU A 620 9.19 -0.70 22.96
C GLU A 620 9.86 0.23 23.98
N LEU A 621 9.36 1.46 24.14
CA LEU A 621 9.84 2.42 25.15
C LEU A 621 9.65 1.90 26.58
N THR A 622 8.51 1.26 26.87
CA THR A 622 8.27 0.67 28.20
C THR A 622 9.22 -0.50 28.45
N ARG A 623 9.54 -1.30 27.43
CA ARG A 623 10.55 -2.36 27.49
C ARG A 623 11.98 -1.83 27.73
N GLU A 624 12.34 -0.72 27.10
CA GLU A 624 13.67 -0.11 27.26
C GLU A 624 13.82 0.65 28.59
N CYS A 625 12.77 1.36 29.03
CA CYS A 625 12.82 2.24 30.21
C CYS A 625 12.34 1.57 31.52
N LEU A 626 11.41 0.61 31.45
CA LEU A 626 10.74 -0.02 32.59
C LEU A 626 10.65 -1.55 32.41
N PRO A 627 11.76 -2.27 32.12
CA PRO A 627 11.75 -3.66 31.63
C PRO A 627 10.99 -4.65 32.53
N LEU A 628 11.17 -4.57 33.85
CA LEU A 628 10.49 -5.45 34.83
C LEU A 628 8.96 -5.28 34.78
N LEU A 629 8.49 -4.03 34.61
CA LEU A 629 7.07 -3.72 34.50
C LEU A 629 6.52 -4.11 33.13
N TYR A 630 7.33 -3.94 32.07
CA TYR A 630 6.96 -4.36 30.72
C TYR A 630 6.67 -5.87 30.65
N GLU A 631 7.54 -6.72 31.21
CA GLU A 631 7.35 -8.18 31.17
C GLU A 631 6.00 -8.57 31.81
N HIS A 632 5.73 -8.06 33.02
CA HIS A 632 4.47 -8.31 33.75
C HIS A 632 3.23 -7.76 33.03
N MET A 633 3.25 -6.49 32.62
CA MET A 633 2.11 -5.86 31.93
C MET A 633 1.87 -6.42 30.53
N GLN A 634 2.88 -7.03 29.89
CA GLN A 634 2.76 -7.67 28.59
C GLN A 634 2.05 -9.03 28.69
N GLU A 635 2.30 -9.80 29.76
CA GLU A 635 1.55 -11.04 30.03
C GLU A 635 0.07 -10.75 30.34
N LEU A 636 -0.22 -9.64 31.05
CA LEU A 636 -1.57 -9.18 31.35
C LEU A 636 -2.27 -8.41 30.20
N GLY A 637 -1.57 -8.09 29.10
CA GLY A 637 -2.14 -7.36 27.96
C GLY A 637 -2.45 -5.86 28.18
N VAL A 638 -2.17 -5.32 29.38
CA VAL A 638 -2.64 -3.99 29.82
C VAL A 638 -2.14 -2.85 28.93
N ILE A 639 -0.89 -2.94 28.43
CA ILE A 639 -0.29 -1.86 27.61
C ILE A 639 -1.10 -1.63 26.32
N SER A 640 -1.56 -2.69 25.66
CA SER A 640 -2.42 -2.57 24.48
C SER A 640 -3.77 -1.90 24.79
N THR A 641 -4.37 -2.20 25.95
CA THR A 641 -5.69 -1.69 26.34
C THR A 641 -5.65 -0.21 26.71
N ILE A 642 -4.64 0.24 27.47
CA ILE A 642 -4.53 1.67 27.86
C ILE A 642 -4.18 2.59 26.68
N SER A 643 -3.26 2.15 25.81
CA SER A 643 -2.57 3.04 24.86
C SER A 643 -3.52 3.79 23.93
N LEU A 644 -4.45 3.11 23.28
CA LEU A 644 -5.36 3.77 22.33
C LEU A 644 -6.19 4.88 22.99
N SER A 645 -6.62 4.69 24.25
CA SER A 645 -7.39 5.70 24.98
C SER A 645 -6.56 6.95 25.33
N TRP A 646 -5.32 6.75 25.79
CA TRP A 646 -4.40 7.83 26.17
C TRP A 646 -3.94 8.64 24.95
N PHE A 647 -3.57 7.94 23.85
CA PHE A 647 -2.96 8.55 22.67
C PHE A 647 -3.99 9.19 21.72
N LEU A 648 -5.16 8.58 21.47
CA LEU A 648 -6.18 9.17 20.58
C LEU A 648 -6.84 10.42 21.18
N THR A 649 -6.91 10.53 22.51
CA THR A 649 -7.56 11.65 23.21
C THR A 649 -6.57 12.65 23.82
N LEU A 650 -5.26 12.44 23.71
CA LEU A 650 -4.23 13.25 24.40
C LEU A 650 -4.49 13.34 25.92
N PHE A 651 -4.79 12.18 26.54
CA PHE A 651 -5.25 12.02 27.94
C PHE A 651 -6.59 12.69 28.32
N LEU A 652 -7.27 13.44 27.42
CA LEU A 652 -8.50 14.18 27.75
C LEU A 652 -9.66 13.31 28.28
N SER A 653 -9.72 12.02 27.91
CA SER A 653 -10.79 11.11 28.36
C SER A 653 -10.45 10.26 29.60
N VAL A 654 -9.28 10.49 30.23
CA VAL A 654 -8.79 9.67 31.35
C VAL A 654 -8.21 10.48 32.52
N MET A 655 -8.10 11.80 32.39
CA MET A 655 -7.53 12.71 33.39
C MET A 655 -8.45 13.93 33.57
N PRO A 656 -8.59 14.52 34.78
CA PRO A 656 -9.39 15.72 35.00
C PRO A 656 -9.06 16.86 34.02
N PHE A 657 -10.10 17.54 33.53
CA PHE A 657 -10.01 18.53 32.44
C PHE A 657 -8.94 19.61 32.68
N ASP A 658 -8.95 20.27 33.84
CA ASP A 658 -7.98 21.32 34.23
C ASP A 658 -6.51 20.85 34.19
N SER A 659 -6.27 19.54 34.31
CA SER A 659 -4.95 18.92 34.21
C SER A 659 -4.64 18.51 32.77
N ALA A 660 -5.58 17.87 32.08
CA ALA A 660 -5.37 17.36 30.73
C ALA A 660 -5.15 18.48 29.70
N VAL A 661 -5.77 19.65 29.87
CA VAL A 661 -5.52 20.84 29.01
C VAL A 661 -4.06 21.30 29.06
N LEU A 662 -3.34 21.10 30.17
CA LEU A 662 -1.90 21.43 30.27
C LEU A 662 -1.02 20.44 29.50
N LEU A 663 -1.49 19.19 29.33
CA LEU A 663 -0.85 18.23 28.41
C LEU A 663 -1.09 18.63 26.95
N VAL A 664 -2.26 19.20 26.63
CA VAL A 664 -2.58 19.76 25.31
C VAL A 664 -1.72 21.01 25.00
N ASP A 665 -1.53 21.92 25.98
CA ASP A 665 -0.57 23.04 25.87
C ASP A 665 0.84 22.54 25.50
N CYS A 666 1.34 21.53 26.23
CA CYS A 666 2.65 20.93 25.98
C CYS A 666 2.71 20.20 24.64
N PHE A 667 1.65 19.48 24.25
CA PHE A 667 1.55 18.77 22.98
C PHE A 667 1.57 19.74 21.79
N PHE A 668 0.85 20.87 21.86
CA PHE A 668 0.90 21.85 20.78
C PHE A 668 2.30 22.47 20.63
N TYR A 669 3.10 22.56 21.70
CA TYR A 669 4.49 23.04 21.60
C TYR A 669 5.49 21.96 21.18
N GLU A 670 5.57 20.80 21.83
CA GLU A 670 6.59 19.75 21.57
C GLU A 670 6.14 18.63 20.61
N GLY A 671 4.84 18.48 20.36
CA GLY A 671 4.26 17.34 19.65
C GLY A 671 4.15 16.08 20.52
N ILE A 672 3.90 14.93 19.88
CA ILE A 672 3.60 13.65 20.55
C ILE A 672 4.64 13.18 21.58
N LYS A 673 5.91 13.64 21.48
CA LYS A 673 7.01 13.29 22.39
C LYS A 673 6.61 13.43 23.87
N VAL A 674 5.91 14.50 24.24
CA VAL A 674 5.51 14.73 25.64
C VAL A 674 4.44 13.74 26.12
N ILE A 675 3.60 13.23 25.22
CA ILE A 675 2.58 12.21 25.53
C ILE A 675 3.25 10.88 25.87
N PHE A 676 4.28 10.47 25.12
CA PHE A 676 5.11 9.32 25.47
C PHE A 676 5.82 9.49 26.82
N GLN A 677 6.44 10.66 27.05
CA GLN A 677 7.15 10.94 28.31
C GLN A 677 6.20 10.88 29.52
N VAL A 678 5.00 11.46 29.41
CA VAL A 678 3.99 11.44 30.47
C VAL A 678 3.41 10.04 30.67
N ALA A 679 3.16 9.28 29.60
CA ALA A 679 2.71 7.88 29.70
C ALA A 679 3.75 7.00 30.45
N LEU A 680 5.04 7.15 30.15
CA LEU A 680 6.13 6.48 30.88
C LEU A 680 6.22 6.94 32.35
N ALA A 681 5.96 8.23 32.63
CA ALA A 681 5.94 8.76 33.98
C ALA A 681 4.77 8.21 34.81
N VAL A 682 3.59 8.06 34.22
CA VAL A 682 2.41 7.43 34.84
C VAL A 682 2.69 5.95 35.16
N LEU A 683 3.27 5.18 34.22
CA LEU A 683 3.65 3.79 34.48
C LEU A 683 4.72 3.68 35.58
N HIS A 684 5.77 4.51 35.53
CA HIS A 684 6.81 4.51 36.56
C HIS A 684 6.24 4.88 37.94
N ALA A 685 5.33 5.86 38.03
CA ALA A 685 4.74 6.29 39.29
C ALA A 685 3.89 5.20 39.98
N ASN A 686 3.39 4.22 39.22
CA ASN A 686 2.58 3.10 39.70
C ASN A 686 3.33 1.75 39.62
N MET A 687 4.64 1.75 39.37
CA MET A 687 5.40 0.52 39.07
C MET A 687 5.27 -0.54 40.17
N ASP A 688 5.45 -0.14 41.44
CA ASP A 688 5.45 -1.08 42.57
C ASP A 688 4.06 -1.70 42.84
N THR A 689 2.98 -0.98 42.54
CA THR A 689 1.61 -1.49 42.66
C THR A 689 1.21 -2.33 41.44
N LEU A 690 1.63 -1.94 40.23
CA LEU A 690 1.35 -2.68 39.00
C LEU A 690 2.07 -4.03 38.93
N LEU A 691 3.30 -4.12 39.48
CA LEU A 691 4.01 -5.40 39.66
C LEU A 691 3.33 -6.34 40.68
N GLY A 692 2.39 -5.82 41.47
CA GLY A 692 1.54 -6.61 42.37
C GLY A 692 0.24 -7.13 41.72
N CYS A 693 -0.14 -6.62 40.54
CA CYS A 693 -1.42 -6.96 39.92
C CYS A 693 -1.48 -8.42 39.44
N THR A 694 -2.66 -9.02 39.56
CA THR A 694 -2.92 -10.39 39.09
C THR A 694 -3.78 -10.49 37.84
N ASP A 695 -4.47 -9.40 37.47
CA ASP A 695 -5.30 -9.32 36.25
C ASP A 695 -5.30 -7.93 35.60
N GLU A 696 -5.82 -7.87 34.37
CA GLU A 696 -5.92 -6.64 33.57
C GLU A 696 -6.81 -5.57 34.24
N GLY A 697 -7.94 -5.97 34.83
CA GLY A 697 -8.90 -5.07 35.46
C GLY A 697 -8.37 -4.41 36.73
N GLU A 698 -7.57 -5.12 37.52
CA GLU A 698 -6.84 -4.58 38.67
C GLU A 698 -5.86 -3.46 38.23
N ALA A 699 -5.05 -3.73 37.20
CA ALA A 699 -4.09 -2.77 36.66
C ALA A 699 -4.79 -1.54 36.03
N MET A 700 -5.87 -1.75 35.28
CA MET A 700 -6.74 -0.68 34.76
C MET A 700 -7.34 0.17 35.89
N THR A 701 -7.76 -0.45 37.00
CA THR A 701 -8.32 0.24 38.16
C THR A 701 -7.27 1.09 38.89
N ILE A 702 -6.02 0.62 38.98
CA ILE A 702 -4.90 1.38 39.56
C ILE A 702 -4.55 2.59 38.68
N LEU A 703 -4.40 2.39 37.36
CA LEU A 703 -4.07 3.47 36.42
C LEU A 703 -5.18 4.51 36.32
N GLY A 704 -6.45 4.07 36.26
CA GLY A 704 -7.61 4.97 36.31
C GLY A 704 -7.61 5.80 37.60
N ARG A 705 -7.54 5.15 38.76
CA ARG A 705 -7.51 5.85 40.06
C ARG A 705 -6.34 6.83 40.19
N TYR A 706 -5.17 6.52 39.64
CA TYR A 706 -4.04 7.45 39.60
C TYR A 706 -4.36 8.69 38.76
N LEU A 707 -4.81 8.49 37.51
CA LEU A 707 -5.07 9.57 36.56
C LEU A 707 -6.27 10.44 36.98
N ASP A 708 -7.32 9.85 37.55
CA ASP A 708 -8.47 10.53 38.18
C ASP A 708 -8.03 11.51 39.29
N ASN A 709 -6.85 11.32 39.89
CA ASN A 709 -6.30 12.13 40.98
C ASN A 709 -5.06 12.95 40.58
N VAL A 710 -4.77 13.06 39.28
CA VAL A 710 -3.85 14.07 38.74
C VAL A 710 -4.60 15.41 38.65
N VAL A 711 -4.37 16.28 39.63
CA VAL A 711 -5.11 17.54 39.80
C VAL A 711 -4.24 18.77 39.52
N ASN A 712 -4.88 19.81 38.98
CA ASN A 712 -4.26 21.12 38.78
C ASN A 712 -4.38 21.94 40.07
N LYS A 713 -3.35 21.92 40.93
CA LYS A 713 -3.30 22.65 42.22
C LYS A 713 -3.17 24.18 42.05
N GLN A 714 -3.60 24.71 40.90
CA GLN A 714 -3.64 26.13 40.58
C GLN A 714 -5.06 26.66 40.30
N THR A 715 -6.07 25.81 40.05
CA THR A 715 -7.45 26.26 39.79
C THR A 715 -8.28 26.47 41.07
N VAL A 716 -9.42 27.16 40.95
CA VAL A 716 -10.38 27.40 42.06
C VAL A 716 -11.45 26.30 42.11
N SER A 717 -11.73 25.70 40.96
CA SER A 717 -12.83 24.76 40.76
C SER A 717 -12.60 23.47 41.56
N PRO A 718 -13.62 22.90 42.22
CA PRO A 718 -13.54 21.50 42.60
C PRO A 718 -13.38 20.68 41.30
N PRO A 719 -12.47 19.69 41.25
CA PRO A 719 -12.31 18.88 40.05
C PRO A 719 -13.64 18.19 39.73
N ILE A 720 -14.10 18.34 38.49
CA ILE A 720 -15.25 17.59 37.99
C ILE A 720 -14.81 16.13 37.92
N PRO A 721 -15.37 15.21 38.74
CA PRO A 721 -14.88 13.84 38.78
C PRO A 721 -15.45 13.08 37.59
N HIS A 722 -14.57 12.53 36.74
CA HIS A 722 -14.99 11.62 35.68
C HIS A 722 -15.90 10.52 36.24
N LEU A 723 -16.90 10.12 35.46
CA LEU A 723 -17.88 9.09 35.84
C LEU A 723 -17.25 7.79 36.39
N HIS A 724 -16.01 7.47 35.99
CA HIS A 724 -15.24 6.31 36.48
C HIS A 724 -14.73 6.47 37.93
N ALA A 725 -14.28 7.67 38.32
CA ALA A 725 -13.83 7.98 39.68
C ALA A 725 -14.96 7.77 40.71
N LEU A 726 -16.19 8.17 40.34
CA LEU A 726 -17.41 8.00 41.14
C LEU A 726 -17.82 6.52 41.33
N LEU A 727 -17.28 5.60 40.52
CA LEU A 727 -17.57 4.16 40.56
C LEU A 727 -16.45 3.34 41.21
N THR A 728 -15.26 3.92 41.42
CA THR A 728 -14.06 3.22 41.91
C THR A 728 -13.48 3.79 43.22
N SER A 729 -14.17 4.74 43.84
CA SER A 729 -13.84 5.33 45.14
C SER A 729 -13.99 4.33 46.29
N GLY A 730 -12.88 3.98 46.94
CA GLY A 730 -12.87 3.23 48.20
C GLY A 730 -13.12 4.15 49.42
N ASN A 731 -13.03 3.56 50.63
CA ASN A 731 -13.26 4.29 51.89
C ASN A 731 -12.15 5.28 52.28
N GLU A 732 -10.99 5.26 51.60
CA GLU A 732 -9.91 6.22 51.80
C GLU A 732 -9.60 6.94 50.46
N PRO A 733 -9.43 8.27 50.45
CA PRO A 733 -9.08 9.01 49.25
C PRO A 733 -7.60 8.78 48.88
N PRO A 734 -7.28 8.47 47.61
CA PRO A 734 -5.90 8.40 47.14
C PRO A 734 -5.21 9.78 47.15
N PRO A 735 -3.87 9.84 47.12
CA PRO A 735 -3.13 11.10 47.19
C PRO A 735 -3.22 11.91 45.89
N GLU A 736 -3.50 13.21 46.01
CA GLU A 736 -3.50 14.17 44.90
C GLU A 736 -2.11 14.37 44.29
N ILE A 737 -1.93 14.00 43.03
CA ILE A 737 -0.72 14.30 42.24
C ILE A 737 -0.88 15.69 41.61
N ASP A 738 0.14 16.56 41.72
CA ASP A 738 0.13 17.81 40.94
C ASP A 738 0.51 17.51 39.49
N VAL A 739 -0.33 17.92 38.54
CA VAL A 739 -0.06 17.82 37.10
C VAL A 739 1.28 18.47 36.70
N PHE A 740 1.69 19.56 37.36
CA PHE A 740 2.98 20.21 37.10
C PHE A 740 4.17 19.38 37.61
N GLU A 741 3.98 18.62 38.69
CA GLU A 741 4.99 17.67 39.18
C GLU A 741 5.07 16.43 38.27
N LEU A 742 3.93 15.95 37.74
CA LEU A 742 3.90 14.86 36.75
C LEU A 742 4.60 15.25 35.44
N ILE A 743 4.26 16.41 34.88
CA ILE A 743 4.93 16.96 33.68
C ILE A 743 6.42 17.08 33.96
N LYS A 744 6.84 17.74 35.06
CA LYS A 744 8.27 17.89 35.38
C LYS A 744 8.97 16.55 35.54
N SER A 745 8.37 15.59 36.26
CA SER A 745 8.89 14.24 36.45
C SER A 745 9.12 13.51 35.12
N SER A 746 8.25 13.74 34.12
CA SER A 746 8.42 13.15 32.78
C SER A 746 9.64 13.68 32.02
N TYR A 747 9.97 14.97 32.16
CA TYR A 747 11.19 15.56 31.59
C TYR A 747 12.44 15.18 32.40
N ASP A 748 12.36 15.23 33.74
CA ASP A 748 13.47 14.88 34.64
C ASP A 748 13.92 13.41 34.46
N LYS A 749 13.00 12.50 34.10
CA LYS A 749 13.28 11.06 33.92
C LYS A 749 13.46 10.61 32.47
N PHE A 750 12.65 11.14 31.54
CA PHE A 750 12.58 10.69 30.14
C PHE A 750 12.95 11.79 29.14
N GLY A 751 13.60 12.87 29.59
CA GLY A 751 14.09 13.98 28.76
C GLY A 751 15.16 13.61 27.73
N SER A 752 15.73 12.40 27.80
CA SER A 752 16.69 11.87 26.83
C SER A 752 16.06 11.42 25.50
N LEU A 753 14.75 11.20 25.46
CA LEU A 753 14.02 10.72 24.28
C LEU A 753 13.97 11.79 23.16
N ARG A 754 14.61 11.54 22.01
CA ARG A 754 14.60 12.49 20.87
C ARG A 754 13.52 12.12 19.84
N ALA A 755 13.09 13.11 19.07
CA ALA A 755 12.12 12.91 17.99
C ALA A 755 12.66 11.99 16.87
N ASP A 756 13.96 12.08 16.53
CA ASP A 756 14.61 11.17 15.58
C ASP A 756 14.52 9.69 16.02
N ASP A 757 14.45 9.41 17.34
CA ASP A 757 14.40 8.04 17.88
C ASP A 757 12.96 7.49 17.81
N ILE A 758 11.97 8.33 18.12
CA ILE A 758 10.55 8.03 17.94
C ILE A 758 10.24 7.71 16.47
N GLU A 759 10.76 8.48 15.50
CA GLU A 759 10.55 8.21 14.07
C GLU A 759 11.19 6.88 13.60
N GLN A 760 12.37 6.52 14.12
CA GLN A 760 12.99 5.22 13.83
C GLN A 760 12.16 4.05 14.39
N MET A 761 11.61 4.20 15.60
CA MET A 761 10.69 3.20 16.16
C MET A 761 9.36 3.16 15.40
N ARG A 762 8.80 4.31 14.99
CA ARG A 762 7.59 4.39 14.15
C ARG A 762 7.75 3.60 12.85
N PHE A 763 8.88 3.72 12.16
CA PHE A 763 9.17 2.90 10.97
C PHE A 763 9.20 1.40 11.29
N LYS A 764 9.95 0.99 12.33
CA LYS A 764 10.05 -0.41 12.81
C LYS A 764 8.68 -1.01 13.17
N GLN A 765 7.77 -0.21 13.72
CA GLN A 765 6.45 -0.65 14.16
C GLN A 765 5.39 -0.60 13.03
N ARG A 766 5.44 0.39 12.13
CA ARG A 766 4.55 0.49 10.95
C ARG A 766 4.56 -0.77 10.08
N LEU A 767 5.75 -1.38 9.87
CA LEU A 767 5.88 -2.68 9.22
C LEU A 767 5.10 -3.80 9.92
N LYS A 768 5.14 -3.87 11.26
CA LYS A 768 4.44 -4.91 12.04
C LYS A 768 2.93 -4.68 12.06
N VAL A 769 2.51 -3.44 12.31
CA VAL A 769 1.09 -3.04 12.44
C VAL A 769 0.34 -3.34 11.15
N ILE A 770 0.90 -2.96 10.00
CA ILE A 770 0.24 -3.17 8.70
C ILE A 770 0.15 -4.67 8.38
N GLN A 771 1.19 -5.46 8.62
CA GLN A 771 1.12 -6.92 8.45
C GLN A 771 0.09 -7.58 9.40
N SER A 772 -0.06 -7.07 10.63
CA SER A 772 -1.06 -7.53 11.61
C SER A 772 -2.49 -7.17 11.21
N LEU A 773 -2.70 -5.95 10.67
CA LEU A 773 -3.98 -5.54 10.09
C LEU A 773 -4.34 -6.43 8.90
N GLU A 774 -3.40 -6.73 8.00
CA GLU A 774 -3.65 -7.60 6.85
C GLU A 774 -3.89 -9.07 7.22
N ASP A 775 -3.23 -9.62 8.24
CA ASP A 775 -3.56 -10.94 8.77
C ASP A 775 -4.93 -10.95 9.48
N THR A 776 -5.37 -9.82 10.02
CA THR A 776 -6.70 -9.67 10.63
C THR A 776 -7.78 -9.50 9.56
N ALA A 777 -7.51 -8.78 8.49
CA ALA A 777 -8.34 -8.71 7.28
C ALA A 777 -8.54 -10.09 6.65
N LYS A 778 -7.44 -10.81 6.35
CA LYS A 778 -7.46 -12.19 5.84
C LYS A 778 -8.34 -13.11 6.70
N ARG A 779 -8.07 -13.17 8.01
CA ARG A 779 -8.82 -14.04 8.95
C ARG A 779 -10.30 -13.65 9.04
N SER A 780 -10.63 -12.36 8.87
CA SER A 780 -12.02 -11.87 8.84
C SER A 780 -12.73 -12.28 7.55
N VAL A 781 -12.05 -12.18 6.40
CA VAL A 781 -12.56 -12.63 5.10
C VAL A 781 -12.80 -14.13 5.07
N VAL A 782 -11.82 -14.94 5.49
CA VAL A 782 -11.96 -16.41 5.53
C VAL A 782 -13.08 -16.81 6.49
N ARG A 783 -13.21 -16.16 7.66
CA ARG A 783 -14.33 -16.39 8.59
C ARG A 783 -15.69 -16.02 8.00
N ALA A 784 -15.77 -15.03 7.12
CA ALA A 784 -17.02 -14.62 6.46
C ALA A 784 -17.47 -15.55 5.31
N ILE A 785 -16.64 -16.54 4.91
CA ILE A 785 -16.97 -17.48 3.82
C ILE A 785 -16.80 -18.97 4.18
N MET A 786 -16.15 -19.31 5.30
CA MET A 786 -15.89 -20.73 5.68
C MET A 786 -17.15 -21.59 5.89
N THR A 787 -18.32 -20.98 6.10
CA THR A 787 -19.62 -21.68 6.19
C THR A 787 -20.24 -22.00 4.84
N ASP A 788 -19.80 -21.31 3.80
CA ASP A 788 -20.43 -21.28 2.47
C ASP A 788 -19.52 -21.94 1.41
N SER A 789 -18.35 -22.43 1.83
CA SER A 789 -17.29 -22.99 0.99
C SER A 789 -17.01 -24.45 1.37
N ALA A 790 -16.57 -25.24 0.40
CA ALA A 790 -16.16 -26.63 0.61
C ALA A 790 -14.64 -26.81 0.80
N PHE A 791 -13.85 -25.73 0.66
CA PHE A 791 -12.41 -25.71 0.91
C PHE A 791 -12.09 -25.61 2.42
N SER A 792 -10.91 -26.08 2.82
CA SER A 792 -10.43 -25.94 4.21
C SER A 792 -10.05 -24.49 4.56
N ILE A 793 -9.88 -24.18 5.86
CA ILE A 793 -9.47 -22.85 6.31
C ILE A 793 -8.08 -22.50 5.76
N GLU A 794 -7.18 -23.48 5.74
CA GLU A 794 -5.82 -23.38 5.20
C GLU A 794 -5.87 -23.10 3.69
N GLU A 795 -6.68 -23.85 2.93
CA GLU A 795 -6.86 -23.66 1.49
C GLU A 795 -7.43 -22.29 1.17
N LEU A 796 -8.40 -21.80 1.95
CA LEU A 796 -8.96 -20.46 1.81
C LEU A 796 -7.94 -19.35 2.11
N GLU A 797 -7.08 -19.53 3.12
CA GLU A 797 -6.00 -18.57 3.38
C GLU A 797 -4.96 -18.53 2.24
N GLU A 798 -4.62 -19.68 1.64
CA GLU A 798 -3.68 -19.74 0.52
C GLU A 798 -4.28 -19.16 -0.77
N LEU A 799 -5.54 -19.48 -1.08
CA LEU A 799 -6.28 -18.88 -2.19
C LEU A 799 -6.37 -17.36 -2.05
N TYR A 800 -6.61 -16.84 -0.83
CA TYR A 800 -6.65 -15.40 -0.55
C TYR A 800 -5.30 -14.72 -0.83
N VAL A 801 -4.18 -15.35 -0.44
CA VAL A 801 -2.84 -14.82 -0.72
C VAL A 801 -2.54 -14.81 -2.22
N LEU A 802 -2.97 -15.82 -2.99
CA LEU A 802 -2.82 -15.82 -4.45
C LEU A 802 -3.69 -14.75 -5.12
N PHE A 803 -4.95 -14.62 -4.70
CA PHE A 803 -5.92 -13.63 -5.17
C PHE A 803 -5.46 -12.20 -4.89
N LYS A 804 -5.14 -11.87 -3.63
CA LYS A 804 -4.65 -10.55 -3.22
C LYS A 804 -3.35 -10.17 -3.95
N ALA A 805 -2.43 -11.12 -4.12
CA ALA A 805 -1.21 -10.86 -4.87
C ALA A 805 -1.47 -10.51 -6.34
N LYS A 806 -2.52 -11.06 -6.98
CA LYS A 806 -2.92 -10.66 -8.34
C LYS A 806 -3.61 -9.29 -8.36
N HIS A 807 -4.42 -8.94 -7.36
CA HIS A 807 -4.96 -7.58 -7.17
C HIS A 807 -3.81 -6.56 -7.16
N ILE A 808 -2.84 -6.73 -6.24
CA ILE A 808 -1.69 -5.84 -6.05
C ILE A 808 -0.82 -5.70 -7.31
N MET A 809 -0.61 -6.77 -8.08
CA MET A 809 0.14 -6.68 -9.35
C MET A 809 -0.49 -5.71 -10.37
N SER A 810 -1.81 -5.50 -10.33
CA SER A 810 -2.47 -4.48 -11.17
C SER A 810 -2.33 -3.08 -10.57
N CYS A 811 -2.33 -2.92 -9.25
CA CYS A 811 -1.97 -1.64 -8.60
C CYS A 811 -0.52 -1.19 -8.90
N TYR A 812 0.39 -2.14 -9.19
CA TYR A 812 1.78 -1.83 -9.58
C TYR A 812 1.95 -1.41 -11.04
N TRP A 813 1.30 -2.11 -11.97
CA TRP A 813 1.60 -2.01 -13.42
C TRP A 813 0.36 -1.78 -14.31
N GLY A 814 -0.84 -2.00 -13.78
CA GLY A 814 -2.13 -1.75 -14.44
C GLY A 814 -2.55 -0.29 -14.36
N ALA A 815 -1.86 0.57 -15.11
CA ALA A 815 -2.27 1.97 -15.29
C ALA A 815 -3.73 2.02 -15.79
N SER A 816 -4.63 2.61 -14.99
CA SER A 816 -6.09 2.60 -15.17
C SER A 816 -6.77 1.22 -15.19
N SER A 817 -6.40 0.31 -14.28
CA SER A 817 -7.32 -0.78 -13.88
C SER A 817 -8.49 -0.22 -13.06
N THR A 818 -9.70 -0.60 -13.45
CA THR A 818 -10.96 -0.23 -12.77
C THR A 818 -11.04 -0.73 -11.32
N ALA A 819 -10.21 -1.68 -10.93
CA ALA A 819 -10.09 -2.16 -9.55
C ALA A 819 -9.42 -1.14 -8.62
N ALA A 820 -8.49 -0.33 -9.13
CA ALA A 820 -7.81 0.71 -8.36
C ALA A 820 -8.65 2.00 -8.30
N GLU A 821 -9.24 2.42 -9.42
CA GLU A 821 -10.10 3.61 -9.52
C GLU A 821 -11.40 3.53 -8.70
N ARG A 822 -11.73 2.35 -8.16
CA ARG A 822 -12.92 2.08 -7.33
C ARG A 822 -12.59 1.44 -5.98
N HIS A 823 -11.35 1.49 -5.53
CA HIS A 823 -11.01 1.03 -4.19
C HIS A 823 -11.56 2.02 -3.15
N ASP A 824 -12.30 1.51 -2.17
CA ASP A 824 -12.81 2.27 -1.03
C ASP A 824 -12.37 1.54 0.26
N PRO A 825 -11.37 2.09 0.99
CA PRO A 825 -10.86 1.51 2.23
C PRO A 825 -11.90 1.41 3.38
N SER A 826 -13.04 2.11 3.28
CA SER A 826 -14.12 2.07 4.27
C SER A 826 -15.07 0.87 4.12
N LEU A 827 -15.02 0.17 2.97
CA LEU A 827 -15.83 -1.03 2.74
C LEU A 827 -15.39 -2.20 3.64
N PRO A 828 -16.29 -3.16 3.95
CA PRO A 828 -15.94 -4.37 4.68
C PRO A 828 -14.82 -5.17 4.00
N TYR A 829 -13.95 -5.82 4.78
CA TYR A 829 -12.74 -6.54 4.29
C TYR A 829 -12.95 -7.50 3.10
N LEU A 830 -14.16 -8.04 2.92
CA LEU A 830 -14.50 -8.92 1.79
C LEU A 830 -14.56 -8.18 0.45
N GLU A 831 -14.92 -6.90 0.46
CA GLU A 831 -15.14 -6.07 -0.72
C GLU A 831 -13.91 -5.23 -1.10
N GLN A 832 -12.95 -5.07 -0.19
CA GLN A 832 -11.75 -4.22 -0.35
C GLN A 832 -10.83 -4.71 -1.48
N TYR A 833 -10.67 -6.03 -1.64
CA TYR A 833 -9.86 -6.63 -2.70
C TYR A 833 -10.76 -7.28 -3.74
N ARG A 834 -10.66 -6.81 -4.98
CA ARG A 834 -11.42 -7.31 -6.14
C ARG A 834 -10.52 -7.43 -7.35
N ILE A 835 -10.85 -8.32 -8.28
CA ILE A 835 -10.07 -8.54 -9.50
C ILE A 835 -10.89 -8.27 -10.77
N ASP A 836 -10.23 -7.72 -11.78
CA ASP A 836 -10.76 -7.55 -13.14
C ASP A 836 -10.70 -8.87 -13.94
N LEU A 837 -11.31 -8.86 -15.13
CA LEU A 837 -11.37 -10.01 -16.03
C LEU A 837 -9.97 -10.53 -16.43
N GLY A 838 -8.99 -9.65 -16.61
CA GLY A 838 -7.63 -10.04 -17.02
C GLY A 838 -6.91 -10.79 -15.90
N GLN A 839 -7.02 -10.28 -14.67
CA GLN A 839 -6.52 -10.94 -13.46
C GLN A 839 -7.24 -12.27 -13.20
N PHE A 840 -8.56 -12.32 -13.37
CA PHE A 840 -9.37 -13.54 -13.21
C PHE A 840 -8.95 -14.62 -14.21
N CYS A 841 -8.80 -14.29 -15.50
CA CYS A 841 -8.32 -15.23 -16.52
C CYS A 841 -6.96 -15.84 -16.18
N GLN A 842 -6.04 -15.05 -15.61
CA GLN A 842 -4.73 -15.55 -15.17
C GLN A 842 -4.82 -16.49 -13.95
N LEU A 843 -5.71 -16.23 -12.99
CA LEU A 843 -5.95 -17.14 -11.87
C LEU A 843 -6.65 -18.42 -12.31
N PHE A 844 -7.66 -18.31 -13.18
CA PHE A 844 -8.39 -19.45 -13.74
C PHE A 844 -7.47 -20.37 -14.53
N GLY A 845 -6.58 -19.83 -15.37
CA GLY A 845 -5.60 -20.63 -16.11
C GLY A 845 -4.56 -21.35 -15.25
N ALA A 846 -4.37 -20.93 -13.99
CA ALA A 846 -3.40 -21.52 -13.07
C ALA A 846 -4.03 -22.46 -12.01
N LEU A 847 -5.26 -22.15 -11.59
CA LEU A 847 -5.98 -22.84 -10.51
C LEU A 847 -7.24 -23.59 -10.97
N GLY A 848 -7.67 -23.47 -12.23
CA GLY A 848 -8.85 -24.16 -12.75
C GLY A 848 -8.60 -25.65 -13.03
N THR A 849 -9.62 -26.48 -12.80
CA THR A 849 -9.64 -27.89 -13.25
C THR A 849 -9.91 -28.04 -14.75
N TRP A 850 -10.64 -27.10 -15.35
CA TRP A 850 -11.07 -27.14 -16.76
C TRP A 850 -10.16 -26.25 -17.62
N LEU A 851 -8.96 -26.75 -17.91
CA LEU A 851 -8.06 -26.16 -18.90
C LEU A 851 -8.44 -26.72 -20.28
N CYS A 852 -8.61 -25.84 -21.25
CA CYS A 852 -9.19 -26.13 -22.57
C CYS A 852 -8.30 -25.63 -23.71
N GLY A 853 -6.97 -25.69 -23.52
CA GLY A 853 -5.99 -25.06 -24.42
C GLY A 853 -6.31 -23.59 -24.67
N THR A 854 -6.45 -23.21 -25.93
CA THR A 854 -6.81 -21.84 -26.39
C THR A 854 -8.18 -21.37 -25.88
N HIS A 855 -9.12 -22.28 -25.62
CA HIS A 855 -10.48 -21.94 -25.18
C HIS A 855 -10.58 -21.63 -23.69
N THR A 856 -9.50 -21.82 -22.92
CA THR A 856 -9.44 -21.53 -21.47
C THR A 856 -9.80 -20.07 -21.15
N ALA A 857 -9.32 -19.12 -21.97
CA ALA A 857 -9.63 -17.70 -21.82
C ALA A 857 -11.13 -17.41 -22.06
N THR A 858 -11.74 -18.05 -23.05
CA THR A 858 -13.18 -17.97 -23.34
C THR A 858 -14.00 -18.52 -22.17
N LEU A 859 -13.60 -19.66 -21.60
CA LEU A 859 -14.30 -20.27 -20.47
C LEU A 859 -14.19 -19.41 -19.20
N ALA A 860 -13.00 -18.88 -18.91
CA ALA A 860 -12.79 -17.93 -17.83
C ALA A 860 -13.64 -16.66 -17.99
N ALA A 861 -13.73 -16.10 -19.20
CA ALA A 861 -14.55 -14.93 -19.50
C ALA A 861 -16.06 -15.21 -19.52
N ARG A 862 -16.49 -16.47 -19.70
CA ARG A 862 -17.88 -16.93 -19.45
C ARG A 862 -18.15 -17.00 -17.94
N LEU A 863 -17.20 -17.51 -17.15
CA LEU A 863 -17.35 -17.65 -15.69
C LEU A 863 -17.30 -16.30 -14.97
N PHE A 864 -16.41 -15.39 -15.34
CA PHE A 864 -16.33 -14.05 -14.78
C PHE A 864 -17.68 -13.32 -14.85
N ARG A 865 -18.32 -13.30 -16.03
CA ARG A 865 -19.67 -12.70 -16.24
C ARG A 865 -20.84 -13.48 -15.61
N LEU A 866 -20.58 -14.67 -15.08
CA LEU A 866 -21.56 -15.44 -14.29
C LEU A 866 -21.41 -15.14 -12.78
N LEU A 867 -20.22 -14.72 -12.35
CA LEU A 867 -19.89 -14.34 -10.97
C LEU A 867 -20.12 -12.84 -10.70
N ASP A 868 -19.85 -11.98 -11.68
CA ASP A 868 -20.14 -10.53 -11.71
C ASP A 868 -21.66 -10.28 -11.75
N GLY A 869 -22.33 -10.57 -10.64
CA GLY A 869 -23.78 -10.47 -10.49
C GLY A 869 -24.29 -9.02 -10.38
N ASN A 870 -23.45 -8.11 -9.88
CA ASN A 870 -23.78 -6.68 -9.78
C ASN A 870 -23.46 -5.90 -11.07
N ARG A 871 -22.68 -6.49 -12.00
CA ARG A 871 -22.25 -5.91 -13.28
C ARG A 871 -21.36 -4.68 -13.12
N ASP A 872 -20.56 -4.64 -12.07
CA ASP A 872 -19.55 -3.60 -11.91
C ASP A 872 -18.26 -3.91 -12.71
N GLY A 873 -18.08 -5.15 -13.18
CA GLY A 873 -16.92 -5.56 -13.98
C GLY A 873 -15.71 -5.97 -13.13
N LEU A 874 -15.92 -6.27 -11.85
CA LEU A 874 -14.95 -6.84 -10.91
C LEU A 874 -15.54 -8.09 -10.24
N VAL A 875 -14.68 -8.90 -9.63
CA VAL A 875 -15.06 -10.09 -8.83
C VAL A 875 -14.36 -10.03 -7.47
N ASN A 876 -15.11 -10.18 -6.37
CA ASN A 876 -14.56 -10.24 -5.01
C ASN A 876 -14.10 -11.67 -4.65
N PHE A 877 -13.46 -11.82 -3.49
CA PHE A 877 -12.90 -13.12 -3.09
C PHE A 877 -13.98 -14.20 -2.85
N LYS A 878 -15.17 -13.86 -2.36
CA LYS A 878 -16.25 -14.83 -2.16
C LYS A 878 -16.72 -15.40 -3.49
N GLU A 879 -17.00 -14.53 -4.45
CA GLU A 879 -17.41 -14.91 -5.81
C GLU A 879 -16.36 -15.80 -6.49
N PHE A 880 -15.09 -15.42 -6.42
CA PHE A 880 -13.96 -16.20 -6.93
C PHE A 880 -13.91 -17.62 -6.32
N VAL A 881 -13.99 -17.72 -4.98
CA VAL A 881 -14.02 -19.00 -4.26
C VAL A 881 -15.27 -19.82 -4.59
N THR A 882 -16.45 -19.20 -4.71
CA THR A 882 -17.69 -19.89 -5.10
C THR A 882 -17.57 -20.50 -6.50
N GLY A 883 -16.98 -19.79 -7.46
CA GLY A 883 -16.69 -20.31 -8.80
C GLY A 883 -15.78 -21.54 -8.77
N LEU A 884 -14.66 -21.47 -8.05
CA LEU A 884 -13.73 -22.60 -7.92
C LEU A 884 -14.35 -23.78 -7.14
N SER A 885 -15.14 -23.52 -6.09
CA SER A 885 -15.75 -24.56 -5.25
C SER A 885 -16.69 -25.46 -6.07
N GLY A 886 -17.47 -24.89 -7.00
CA GLY A 886 -18.32 -25.65 -7.91
C GLY A 886 -17.55 -26.52 -8.91
N MET A 887 -16.31 -26.14 -9.26
CA MET A 887 -15.43 -26.92 -10.16
C MET A 887 -14.67 -28.04 -9.45
N TYR A 888 -14.33 -27.85 -8.17
CA TYR A 888 -13.54 -28.79 -7.37
C TYR A 888 -14.38 -29.77 -6.54
N HIS A 889 -15.34 -29.25 -5.78
CA HIS A 889 -16.07 -30.01 -4.74
C HIS A 889 -17.49 -30.39 -5.16
N GLY A 890 -18.05 -29.72 -6.19
CA GLY A 890 -19.37 -30.04 -6.72
C GLY A 890 -19.47 -31.47 -7.24
N ASP A 891 -20.66 -32.06 -7.11
CA ASP A 891 -20.98 -33.35 -7.72
C ASP A 891 -21.13 -33.23 -9.26
N MET A 892 -21.38 -34.35 -9.95
CA MET A 892 -21.60 -34.34 -11.40
C MET A 892 -22.76 -33.42 -11.82
N THR A 893 -23.83 -33.35 -11.05
CA THR A 893 -24.99 -32.49 -11.32
C THR A 893 -24.62 -31.02 -11.17
N GLU A 894 -23.89 -30.64 -10.12
CA GLU A 894 -23.46 -29.25 -9.89
C GLU A 894 -22.41 -28.80 -10.93
N LYS A 895 -21.45 -29.65 -11.28
CA LYS A 895 -20.45 -29.39 -12.33
C LYS A 895 -21.11 -29.23 -13.70
N LEU A 896 -22.05 -30.11 -14.07
CA LEU A 896 -22.81 -29.99 -15.32
C LEU A 896 -23.75 -28.77 -15.29
N LYS A 897 -24.35 -28.42 -14.14
CA LYS A 897 -25.19 -27.21 -13.99
C LYS A 897 -24.37 -25.94 -14.17
N LEU A 898 -23.12 -25.91 -13.67
CA LEU A 898 -22.18 -24.82 -13.90
C LEU A 898 -21.81 -24.72 -15.39
N LEU A 899 -21.40 -25.82 -16.02
CA LEU A 899 -21.11 -25.84 -17.47
C LEU A 899 -22.31 -25.40 -18.32
N TYR A 900 -23.53 -25.83 -17.98
CA TYR A 900 -24.76 -25.41 -18.66
C TYR A 900 -24.99 -23.90 -18.51
N LYS A 901 -24.83 -23.33 -17.31
CA LYS A 901 -24.93 -21.88 -17.07
C LYS A 901 -23.90 -21.05 -17.84
N LEU A 902 -22.69 -21.58 -18.07
CA LEU A 902 -21.65 -20.90 -18.86
C LEU A 902 -22.02 -20.77 -20.35
N HIS A 903 -23.03 -21.51 -20.81
CA HIS A 903 -23.56 -21.51 -22.18
C HIS A 903 -24.94 -20.83 -22.29
N LEU A 904 -25.25 -19.94 -21.34
CA LEU A 904 -26.48 -19.16 -21.28
C LEU A 904 -26.18 -17.67 -21.07
N PRO A 905 -27.05 -16.73 -21.45
CA PRO A 905 -26.93 -15.33 -21.05
C PRO A 905 -27.02 -15.19 -19.52
N PRO A 906 -26.21 -14.34 -18.86
CA PRO A 906 -25.28 -13.36 -19.44
C PRO A 906 -23.92 -13.94 -19.90
N ALA A 907 -23.54 -15.14 -19.46
CA ALA A 907 -22.23 -15.74 -19.74
C ALA A 907 -21.92 -15.92 -21.24
N GLN A 908 -22.93 -16.19 -22.09
CA GLN A 908 -22.77 -16.34 -23.55
C GLN A 908 -23.31 -15.14 -24.37
N SER A 909 -23.20 -13.91 -23.87
CA SER A 909 -23.58 -12.71 -24.64
C SER A 909 -22.60 -12.42 -25.80
N ASN A 910 -22.90 -12.91 -27.00
CA ASN A 910 -22.19 -12.54 -28.23
C ASN A 910 -22.63 -11.15 -28.72
N HIS A 911 -21.91 -10.07 -28.38
CA HIS A 911 -21.71 -8.81 -29.15
C HIS A 911 -21.14 -7.69 -28.25
N ASP A 912 -20.22 -6.88 -28.78
CA ASP A 912 -19.70 -5.64 -28.16
C ASP A 912 -20.71 -4.46 -28.15
N SER A 913 -22.01 -4.74 -28.08
CA SER A 913 -23.07 -3.76 -28.27
C SER A 913 -24.04 -3.68 -27.09
N LEU A 914 -23.53 -3.29 -25.92
CA LEU A 914 -24.27 -2.56 -24.89
C LEU A 914 -23.32 -1.99 -23.82
N ILE A 915 -22.69 -0.85 -24.12
CA ILE A 915 -22.25 0.09 -23.08
C ILE A 915 -23.49 0.90 -22.68
N PRO A 916 -24.02 0.77 -21.45
CA PRO A 916 -25.07 1.67 -20.97
C PRO A 916 -24.40 2.98 -20.57
N SER A 917 -24.60 4.05 -21.36
CA SER A 917 -24.07 5.38 -21.02
C SER A 917 -24.53 5.79 -19.63
N GLY A 918 -23.58 6.13 -18.74
CA GLY A 918 -23.80 6.29 -17.31
C GLY A 918 -24.86 7.35 -16.95
N ARG A 919 -26.09 6.89 -16.73
CA ARG A 919 -27.13 7.70 -16.08
C ARG A 919 -26.88 7.70 -14.58
N HIS A 920 -26.39 8.84 -14.08
CA HIS A 920 -26.27 9.10 -12.66
C HIS A 920 -27.65 8.93 -11.99
N PHE A 921 -27.76 7.98 -11.07
CA PHE A 921 -28.94 7.85 -10.21
C PHE A 921 -28.90 8.93 -9.12
N VAL A 922 -29.41 10.12 -9.44
CA VAL A 922 -29.75 11.13 -8.43
C VAL A 922 -30.98 10.64 -7.68
N VAL A 923 -30.76 9.98 -6.55
CA VAL A 923 -31.83 9.56 -5.64
C VAL A 923 -32.28 10.79 -4.85
N CYS A 924 -33.34 11.45 -5.32
CA CYS A 924 -34.05 12.44 -4.50
C CYS A 924 -34.72 11.73 -3.30
N VAL A 925 -34.50 12.27 -2.10
CA VAL A 925 -34.92 11.67 -0.83
C VAL A 925 -36.44 11.65 -0.69
N SER A 926 -37.00 10.51 -0.25
CA SER A 926 -38.31 10.43 0.37
C SER A 926 -38.34 9.35 1.46
N GLU A 927 -38.73 9.79 2.67
CA GLU A 927 -38.96 9.00 3.91
C GLU A 927 -37.86 8.02 4.36
N VAL A 928 -37.06 8.47 5.33
CA VAL A 928 -36.01 7.69 6.02
C VAL A 928 -36.59 6.45 6.70
N LYS A 929 -35.91 5.31 6.55
CA LYS A 929 -36.15 4.07 7.32
C LYS A 929 -34.89 3.66 8.05
N ASP A 930 -35.06 3.28 9.31
CA ASP A 930 -34.03 2.82 10.28
C ASP A 930 -32.97 1.91 9.63
N TYR A 931 -31.70 2.06 10.00
CA TYR A 931 -30.62 1.13 9.58
C TYR A 931 -30.94 -0.33 9.95
N LYS A 932 -31.76 -0.58 10.99
CA LYS A 932 -32.28 -1.92 11.31
C LYS A 932 -33.28 -2.45 10.27
N TYR A 933 -33.96 -1.60 9.52
CA TYR A 933 -34.72 -2.00 8.32
C TYR A 933 -33.76 -2.43 7.22
N TYR A 934 -32.69 -1.67 6.96
CA TYR A 934 -31.66 -2.07 5.98
C TYR A 934 -30.92 -3.35 6.37
N LEU A 935 -30.52 -3.53 7.63
CA LEU A 935 -29.95 -4.80 8.13
C LEU A 935 -30.94 -5.97 8.04
N ARG A 936 -32.24 -5.75 8.27
CA ARG A 936 -33.30 -6.75 8.07
C ARG A 936 -33.61 -7.03 6.59
N MET A 937 -33.34 -6.08 5.70
CA MET A 937 -33.40 -6.29 4.25
C MET A 937 -32.18 -7.08 3.77
N TRP A 938 -30.96 -6.70 4.15
CA TRP A 938 -29.74 -7.46 3.88
C TRP A 938 -29.82 -8.90 4.40
N ALA A 939 -30.33 -9.10 5.63
CA ALA A 939 -30.56 -10.43 6.21
C ALA A 939 -31.75 -11.20 5.58
N LYS A 940 -32.51 -10.59 4.66
CA LYS A 940 -33.56 -11.23 3.85
C LYS A 940 -33.20 -11.37 2.37
N GLU A 941 -32.25 -10.57 1.88
CA GLU A 941 -31.76 -10.60 0.49
C GLU A 941 -30.57 -11.56 0.32
N LYS A 942 -29.93 -12.00 1.40
CA LYS A 942 -28.82 -12.97 1.41
C LYS A 942 -29.20 -14.44 1.69
N GLU A 943 -30.43 -14.84 1.36
CA GLU A 943 -30.68 -16.22 0.90
C GLU A 943 -31.10 -16.20 -0.58
N PRO A 944 -30.20 -16.51 -1.54
CA PRO A 944 -30.65 -16.89 -2.87
C PRO A 944 -31.47 -18.19 -2.70
N ARG A 945 -32.75 -18.15 -3.11
CA ARG A 945 -33.54 -19.39 -3.25
C ARG A 945 -32.70 -20.37 -4.07
N LYS A 946 -32.45 -21.57 -3.53
CA LYS A 946 -31.73 -22.62 -4.26
C LYS A 946 -32.50 -22.93 -5.55
N GLU A 947 -32.03 -22.38 -6.66
CA GLU A 947 -32.60 -22.60 -8.00
C GLU A 947 -32.76 -24.09 -8.21
N THR A 948 -34.00 -24.55 -8.34
CA THR A 948 -34.27 -25.94 -8.68
C THR A 948 -33.83 -26.17 -10.12
N ILE A 949 -33.61 -27.44 -10.47
CA ILE A 949 -33.24 -27.84 -11.84
C ILE A 949 -34.23 -27.30 -12.90
N LYS A 950 -35.50 -27.10 -12.50
CA LYS A 950 -36.60 -26.62 -13.35
C LYS A 950 -36.61 -25.11 -13.62
N ASP A 951 -35.81 -24.34 -12.87
CA ASP A 951 -35.76 -22.87 -12.97
C ASP A 951 -34.73 -22.39 -14.03
N LEU A 952 -33.95 -23.32 -14.61
CA LEU A 952 -32.93 -23.01 -15.61
C LEU A 952 -33.56 -22.75 -16.99
N PRO A 953 -33.15 -21.70 -17.72
CA PRO A 953 -33.63 -21.44 -19.08
C PRO A 953 -33.12 -22.50 -20.05
N ARG A 954 -33.89 -22.76 -21.11
CA ARG A 954 -33.53 -23.76 -22.13
C ARG A 954 -32.36 -23.28 -23.00
N MET A 955 -31.55 -24.24 -23.43
CA MET A 955 -30.40 -24.02 -24.30
C MET A 955 -30.80 -24.25 -25.76
N ASN A 956 -30.43 -23.33 -26.65
CA ASN A 956 -30.69 -23.40 -28.09
C ASN A 956 -29.60 -24.21 -28.83
N GLN A 957 -29.75 -24.40 -30.14
CA GLN A 957 -28.83 -25.23 -30.94
C GLN A 957 -27.40 -24.69 -30.99
N GLU A 958 -27.23 -23.37 -31.07
CA GLU A 958 -25.89 -22.72 -31.12
C GLU A 958 -25.16 -22.84 -29.78
N GLN A 959 -25.87 -22.60 -28.68
CA GLN A 959 -25.38 -22.76 -27.31
C GLN A 959 -25.01 -24.22 -27.01
N PHE A 960 -25.81 -25.18 -27.48
CA PHE A 960 -25.53 -26.60 -27.36
C PHE A 960 -24.27 -27.01 -28.14
N ILE A 961 -24.09 -26.53 -29.38
CA ILE A 961 -22.88 -26.75 -30.17
C ILE A 961 -21.65 -26.16 -29.44
N GLU A 962 -21.78 -24.98 -28.84
CA GLU A 962 -20.72 -24.35 -28.04
C GLU A 962 -20.39 -25.11 -26.75
N LEU A 963 -21.39 -25.72 -26.09
CA LEU A 963 -21.17 -26.63 -24.96
C LEU A 963 -20.36 -27.86 -25.42
N CYS A 964 -20.78 -28.52 -26.49
CA CYS A 964 -20.09 -29.69 -27.04
C CYS A 964 -18.64 -29.37 -27.44
N LYS A 965 -18.37 -28.24 -28.11
CA LYS A 965 -16.99 -27.79 -28.40
C LYS A 965 -16.18 -27.56 -27.12
N THR A 966 -16.76 -26.85 -26.16
CA THR A 966 -16.09 -26.52 -24.89
C THR A 966 -15.64 -27.78 -24.19
N LEU A 967 -16.52 -28.77 -24.08
CA LEU A 967 -16.23 -29.96 -23.28
C LEU A 967 -15.57 -31.10 -24.10
N TYR A 968 -15.51 -30.99 -25.44
CA TYR A 968 -14.48 -31.65 -26.28
C TYR A 968 -13.07 -31.09 -26.02
N ASN A 969 -12.91 -29.76 -25.94
CA ASN A 969 -11.61 -29.13 -25.64
C ASN A 969 -11.14 -29.45 -24.21
N MET A 970 -12.06 -29.61 -23.24
CA MET A 970 -11.73 -30.05 -21.87
C MET A 970 -11.09 -31.44 -21.79
N PHE A 971 -11.36 -32.34 -22.74
CA PHE A 971 -10.84 -33.72 -22.71
C PHE A 971 -9.50 -33.87 -23.44
N SER A 972 -9.04 -32.86 -24.18
CA SER A 972 -7.87 -32.93 -25.08
C SER A 972 -6.50 -33.13 -24.42
N GLU A 973 -6.46 -33.26 -23.09
CA GLU A 973 -5.27 -33.58 -22.30
C GLU A 973 -5.51 -34.70 -21.25
N ASP A 974 -6.68 -35.36 -21.23
CA ASP A 974 -6.96 -36.46 -20.28
C ASP A 974 -6.56 -37.83 -20.87
N PRO A 975 -5.94 -38.75 -20.08
CA PRO A 975 -5.55 -40.08 -20.55
C PRO A 975 -6.67 -40.95 -21.14
N LEU A 976 -7.95 -40.62 -20.89
CA LEU A 976 -9.12 -41.33 -21.44
C LEU A 976 -9.81 -40.56 -22.58
N GLU A 977 -9.12 -39.61 -23.24
CA GLU A 977 -9.65 -38.76 -24.32
C GLU A 977 -10.54 -39.51 -25.33
N GLN A 978 -10.13 -40.68 -25.80
CA GLN A 978 -10.86 -41.44 -26.83
C GLN A 978 -12.18 -42.03 -26.33
N GLU A 979 -12.25 -42.45 -25.07
CA GLU A 979 -13.47 -42.96 -24.44
C GLU A 979 -14.43 -41.81 -24.14
N LEU A 980 -13.90 -40.68 -23.65
CA LEU A 980 -14.65 -39.43 -23.43
C LEU A 980 -15.22 -38.85 -24.74
N TYR A 981 -14.44 -38.92 -25.83
CA TYR A 981 -14.87 -38.52 -27.18
C TYR A 981 -15.91 -39.46 -27.78
N HIS A 982 -15.87 -40.77 -27.48
CA HIS A 982 -16.93 -41.69 -27.87
C HIS A 982 -18.22 -41.40 -27.10
N ALA A 983 -18.13 -41.28 -25.78
CA ALA A 983 -19.26 -41.01 -24.89
C ALA A 983 -19.98 -39.69 -25.24
N ILE A 984 -19.25 -38.58 -25.41
CA ILE A 984 -19.87 -37.30 -25.78
C ILE A 984 -20.53 -37.36 -27.17
N ALA A 985 -19.98 -38.11 -28.13
CA ALA A 985 -20.61 -38.28 -29.44
C ALA A 985 -21.94 -39.06 -29.35
N THR A 986 -22.02 -40.07 -28.48
CA THR A 986 -23.25 -40.80 -28.16
C THR A 986 -24.28 -39.88 -27.50
N VAL A 987 -23.89 -39.14 -26.45
CA VAL A 987 -24.75 -38.17 -25.75
C VAL A 987 -25.25 -37.07 -26.68
N ALA A 988 -24.39 -36.50 -27.52
CA ALA A 988 -24.77 -35.45 -28.46
C ALA A 988 -25.76 -35.98 -29.52
N SER A 989 -25.55 -37.20 -30.01
CA SER A 989 -26.48 -37.87 -30.94
C SER A 989 -27.84 -38.16 -30.30
N LEU A 990 -27.89 -38.45 -29.00
CA LEU A 990 -29.12 -38.63 -28.24
C LEU A 990 -29.85 -37.29 -28.04
N LEU A 991 -29.13 -36.25 -27.60
CA LEU A 991 -29.67 -34.92 -27.34
C LEU A 991 -30.21 -34.23 -28.60
N LEU A 992 -29.56 -34.38 -29.75
CA LEU A 992 -30.09 -33.87 -31.03
C LEU A 992 -31.46 -34.48 -31.35
N ARG A 993 -31.59 -35.80 -31.22
CA ARG A 993 -32.88 -36.52 -31.42
C ARG A 993 -33.93 -36.10 -30.39
N ILE A 994 -33.56 -35.86 -29.14
CA ILE A 994 -34.47 -35.39 -28.08
C ILE A 994 -34.97 -33.96 -28.38
N GLY A 995 -34.10 -33.05 -28.83
CA GLY A 995 -34.49 -31.70 -29.24
C GLY A 995 -35.38 -31.69 -30.49
N GLU A 996 -35.12 -32.56 -31.47
CA GLU A 996 -36.01 -32.78 -32.63
C GLU A 996 -37.40 -33.32 -32.21
N VAL A 997 -37.48 -34.15 -31.16
CA VAL A 997 -38.76 -34.58 -30.58
C VAL A 997 -39.45 -33.41 -29.86
N GLY A 998 -38.70 -32.56 -29.14
CA GLY A 998 -39.22 -31.32 -28.56
C GLY A 998 -39.89 -30.40 -29.59
N LYS A 999 -39.27 -30.25 -30.77
CA LYS A 999 -39.81 -29.50 -31.92
C LYS A 999 -41.18 -30.02 -32.40
N ARG A 1000 -41.48 -31.31 -32.22
CA ARG A 1000 -42.78 -31.91 -32.57
C ARG A 1000 -43.89 -31.58 -31.57
N PHE A 1001 -43.56 -31.38 -30.30
CA PHE A 1001 -44.54 -31.01 -29.26
C PHE A 1001 -44.81 -29.51 -29.19
N GLY A 1002 -43.84 -28.66 -29.56
CA GLY A 1002 -44.02 -27.20 -29.62
C GLY A 1002 -45.09 -26.74 -30.61
N ASN A 1003 -45.21 -27.41 -31.76
CA ASN A 1003 -46.24 -27.14 -32.79
C ASN A 1003 -47.68 -27.56 -32.40
N GLY A 1004 -47.92 -27.89 -31.12
CA GLY A 1004 -49.11 -28.61 -30.66
C GLY A 1004 -50.28 -27.77 -30.13
N ASN A 1005 -50.17 -26.46 -29.91
CA ASN A 1005 -51.31 -25.64 -29.46
C ASN A 1005 -51.17 -24.15 -29.82
N GLY A 1006 -52.07 -23.62 -30.65
CA GLY A 1006 -51.94 -22.25 -31.19
C GLY A 1006 -53.02 -21.87 -32.22
N GLY A 1007 -54.30 -21.96 -31.83
CA GLY A 1007 -55.42 -21.62 -32.72
C GLY A 1007 -55.43 -20.16 -33.15
N ARG A 1008 -55.28 -19.89 -34.46
CA ARG A 1008 -55.33 -18.53 -35.04
C ARG A 1008 -56.62 -17.78 -34.68
N LYS A 1009 -56.47 -16.57 -34.13
CA LYS A 1009 -57.29 -15.40 -34.50
C LYS A 1009 -56.36 -14.26 -34.92
N PRO A 1010 -56.72 -13.45 -35.94
CA PRO A 1010 -55.84 -12.40 -36.46
C PRO A 1010 -55.86 -11.15 -35.59
N ASN A 1011 -54.76 -10.39 -35.61
CA ASN A 1011 -54.69 -9.07 -34.97
C ASN A 1011 -55.63 -8.08 -35.66
N GLY A 1012 -56.57 -7.52 -34.91
CA GLY A 1012 -57.08 -6.17 -35.17
C GLY A 1012 -56.11 -5.14 -34.62
N ALA A 1013 -56.05 -3.95 -35.22
CA ALA A 1013 -55.19 -2.88 -34.75
C ALA A 1013 -55.66 -2.31 -33.39
N ALA A 1014 -54.73 -1.73 -32.63
CA ALA A 1014 -55.03 -0.95 -31.43
C ALA A 1014 -54.56 0.49 -31.63
N ASP A 1015 -55.51 1.40 -31.86
CA ASP A 1015 -55.33 2.81 -31.54
C ASP A 1015 -55.59 3.02 -30.03
N ALA A 1016 -54.95 4.03 -29.46
CA ALA A 1016 -55.14 4.48 -28.08
C ALA A 1016 -56.05 5.75 -28.05
N PRO A 1017 -56.40 6.37 -26.89
CA PRO A 1017 -56.07 6.04 -25.50
C PRO A 1017 -57.26 6.18 -24.50
N ALA A 1018 -56.93 6.20 -23.19
CA ALA A 1018 -57.56 6.98 -22.10
C ALA A 1018 -58.72 6.40 -21.23
N ALA A 1019 -58.96 7.13 -20.12
CA ALA A 1019 -60.09 7.10 -19.16
C ALA A 1019 -60.12 6.08 -18.00
N GLU A 1020 -59.57 6.51 -16.85
CA GLU A 1020 -60.21 6.57 -15.51
C GLU A 1020 -60.61 5.32 -14.67
N LEU A 1021 -60.75 5.60 -13.37
CA LEU A 1021 -61.08 4.77 -12.19
C LEU A 1021 -62.62 4.56 -12.06
N PRO A 1022 -63.19 3.63 -11.21
CA PRO A 1022 -62.72 3.33 -9.85
C PRO A 1022 -62.94 1.90 -9.27
N ARG A 1023 -62.57 1.76 -7.98
CA ARG A 1023 -62.98 0.75 -6.97
C ARG A 1023 -64.43 1.02 -6.45
N PRO A 1024 -65.06 0.28 -5.50
CA PRO A 1024 -64.60 -0.83 -4.63
C PRO A 1024 -65.53 -2.09 -4.78
N GLU A 1025 -65.85 -3.03 -3.87
CA GLU A 1025 -65.79 -3.26 -2.39
C GLU A 1025 -65.46 -4.77 -2.08
N LYS A 1026 -64.90 -5.12 -0.90
CA LYS A 1026 -65.48 -5.88 0.27
C LYS A 1026 -66.02 -7.31 0.02
N GLU A 1027 -66.07 -8.25 0.98
CA GLU A 1027 -65.80 -8.24 2.43
C GLU A 1027 -65.31 -9.63 2.92
N ASP A 1028 -64.54 -9.67 4.01
CA ASP A 1028 -64.23 -10.86 4.85
C ASP A 1028 -65.48 -11.22 5.73
N PRO A 1029 -65.65 -12.41 6.38
CA PRO A 1029 -64.63 -12.93 7.33
C PRO A 1029 -64.63 -14.43 7.81
N ASN A 1030 -63.54 -14.77 8.52
CA ASN A 1030 -63.47 -15.58 9.77
C ASN A 1030 -63.33 -17.13 9.78
N GLY A 1031 -62.51 -17.62 10.75
CA GLY A 1031 -62.41 -19.01 11.23
C GLY A 1031 -61.30 -19.88 10.59
N GLY A 1032 -60.48 -20.64 11.34
CA GLY A 1032 -60.30 -20.71 12.80
C GLY A 1032 -59.60 -22.00 13.27
N SER A 1033 -58.49 -21.87 14.03
CA SER A 1033 -57.74 -22.92 14.78
C SER A 1033 -57.11 -24.12 14.01
N GLY A 1034 -55.83 -24.41 14.32
CA GLY A 1034 -55.15 -25.70 14.07
C GLY A 1034 -55.14 -26.59 15.35
N PRO A 1035 -54.09 -27.37 15.67
CA PRO A 1035 -52.77 -27.53 15.02
C PRO A 1035 -52.52 -28.96 14.48
N GLY A 1036 -51.29 -29.25 14.03
CA GLY A 1036 -50.88 -30.60 13.63
C GLY A 1036 -49.57 -31.06 14.29
N GLN A 1037 -49.49 -32.33 14.71
CA GLN A 1037 -48.25 -32.96 15.16
C GLN A 1037 -48.32 -34.50 15.01
N SER A 1038 -47.25 -35.08 14.43
CA SER A 1038 -46.72 -36.47 14.51
C SER A 1038 -47.63 -37.72 14.64
N LEU A 1039 -47.37 -38.72 13.79
CA LEU A 1039 -47.24 -40.20 14.06
C LEU A 1039 -47.23 -40.92 12.68
N VAL A 1040 -46.12 -41.50 12.20
CA VAL A 1040 -45.51 -42.84 12.49
C VAL A 1040 -46.22 -44.04 11.79
N CYS A 1041 -45.55 -44.58 10.75
CA CYS A 1041 -45.61 -45.97 10.22
C CYS A 1041 -46.99 -46.51 9.73
N GLN A 1042 -47.13 -47.59 8.93
CA GLN A 1042 -46.23 -48.61 8.33
C GLN A 1042 -46.83 -48.99 6.93
N ALA A 1043 -46.32 -49.89 6.07
CA ALA A 1043 -45.92 -51.28 6.30
C ALA A 1043 -44.98 -51.84 5.20
N LEU A 1044 -44.38 -53.02 5.47
CA LEU A 1044 -43.46 -53.77 4.60
C LEU A 1044 -43.95 -55.23 4.44
N ALA A 1045 -43.88 -55.75 3.21
CA ALA A 1045 -43.87 -57.17 2.82
C ALA A 1045 -43.59 -57.20 1.29
N GLU A 1046 -42.86 -58.14 0.69
CA GLU A 1046 -42.16 -59.34 1.18
C GLU A 1046 -40.96 -59.64 0.26
N ALA A 1047 -40.05 -60.58 0.61
CA ALA A 1047 -38.84 -60.87 -0.18
C ALA A 1047 -38.32 -62.32 -0.03
N GLN A 1048 -37.72 -62.86 -1.10
CA GLN A 1048 -36.84 -64.05 -1.19
C GLN A 1048 -36.35 -64.15 -2.67
N LEU A 1049 -35.11 -64.53 -3.07
CA LEU A 1049 -34.13 -65.56 -2.64
C LEU A 1049 -34.65 -67.00 -2.90
N GLU A 1050 -33.87 -68.00 -3.31
CA GLU A 1050 -32.41 -68.19 -3.36
C GLU A 1050 -32.02 -69.29 -4.39
N THR A 1051 -30.75 -69.69 -4.54
CA THR A 1051 -30.36 -70.98 -5.15
C THR A 1051 -28.97 -71.51 -4.75
N PRO A 1052 -28.91 -72.67 -4.06
CA PRO A 1052 -27.78 -73.61 -4.03
C PRO A 1052 -28.23 -75.00 -4.59
N PRO A 1053 -27.47 -76.13 -4.50
CA PRO A 1053 -26.18 -76.39 -3.87
C PRO A 1053 -25.17 -77.19 -4.76
N GLN A 1054 -24.12 -77.73 -4.14
CA GLN A 1054 -23.17 -78.70 -4.75
C GLN A 1054 -22.89 -79.87 -3.78
N GLN A 1055 -22.36 -81.00 -4.28
CA GLN A 1055 -22.04 -82.22 -3.50
C GLN A 1055 -20.51 -82.50 -3.41
N THR A 1056 -20.13 -83.61 -2.77
CA THR A 1056 -18.91 -83.71 -1.94
C THR A 1056 -17.72 -84.48 -2.55
N SER A 1057 -16.53 -84.15 -2.00
CA SER A 1057 -15.41 -85.04 -1.62
C SER A 1057 -14.55 -85.77 -2.69
N ASP A 1058 -13.29 -85.34 -2.75
CA ASP A 1058 -12.04 -86.13 -2.60
C ASP A 1058 -11.01 -86.29 -3.75
N GLU A 1059 -9.78 -85.90 -3.37
CA GLU A 1059 -8.41 -86.36 -3.71
C GLU A 1059 -7.65 -86.10 -5.05
N GLU A 1060 -6.47 -85.47 -4.83
CA GLU A 1060 -5.10 -85.74 -5.36
C GLU A 1060 -4.54 -85.22 -6.73
N VAL A 1061 -3.36 -84.58 -6.59
CA VAL A 1061 -2.11 -84.72 -7.40
C VAL A 1061 -1.96 -83.99 -8.77
N LYS A 1062 -1.38 -82.77 -8.67
CA LYS A 1062 -0.01 -82.39 -9.13
C LYS A 1062 0.32 -81.96 -10.60
N ASP A 1063 0.89 -80.76 -10.67
CA ASP A 1063 1.91 -80.13 -11.58
C ASP A 1063 1.80 -79.99 -13.13
N ASP A 1064 2.25 -78.79 -13.55
CA ASP A 1064 3.20 -78.46 -14.64
C ASP A 1064 2.81 -78.24 -16.12
N THR A 1065 2.98 -76.96 -16.54
CA THR A 1065 3.65 -76.48 -17.80
C THR A 1065 3.05 -76.77 -19.20
N SER A 1066 3.23 -75.94 -20.25
CA SER A 1066 3.71 -74.54 -20.44
C SER A 1066 3.59 -74.12 -21.94
N VAL A 1067 4.06 -72.91 -22.33
CA VAL A 1067 4.56 -72.54 -23.70
C VAL A 1067 3.49 -72.42 -24.82
N SER A 1068 3.53 -71.51 -25.82
CA SER A 1068 4.30 -70.30 -26.20
C SER A 1068 3.48 -69.55 -27.28
N SER A 1069 3.22 -68.23 -27.24
CA SER A 1069 4.08 -67.06 -27.61
C SER A 1069 4.53 -66.96 -29.09
N TYR A 1070 4.29 -65.79 -29.72
CA TYR A 1070 5.04 -65.04 -30.78
C TYR A 1070 4.09 -63.88 -31.23
N SER A 1071 4.33 -62.56 -31.04
CA SER A 1071 5.40 -61.61 -31.45
C SER A 1071 5.42 -61.29 -32.97
N VAL A 1072 5.58 -60.03 -33.43
CA VAL A 1072 6.85 -59.27 -33.59
C VAL A 1072 6.62 -57.77 -33.96
N VAL A 1073 7.41 -56.82 -33.37
CA VAL A 1073 7.98 -55.50 -33.83
C VAL A 1073 7.18 -54.56 -34.80
N SER A 1074 7.05 -53.22 -34.70
CA SER A 1074 7.64 -52.04 -33.98
C SER A 1074 8.55 -51.07 -34.79
N ALA A 1075 8.46 -49.75 -34.49
CA ALA A 1075 9.15 -48.55 -35.07
C ALA A 1075 8.83 -48.15 -36.55
N GLY A 1076 8.84 -46.87 -36.97
CA GLY A 1076 8.90 -45.58 -36.26
C GLY A 1076 9.27 -44.36 -37.15
N SER A 1077 9.17 -43.11 -36.61
CA SER A 1077 9.80 -41.84 -37.05
C SER A 1077 9.05 -40.76 -37.89
N LEU A 1078 8.87 -39.58 -37.26
CA LEU A 1078 8.99 -38.16 -37.75
C LEU A 1078 7.99 -37.42 -38.69
N GLN A 1079 7.36 -36.39 -38.09
CA GLN A 1079 7.28 -34.95 -38.47
C GLN A 1079 6.46 -34.37 -39.67
N CYS A 1080 5.92 -33.18 -39.37
CA CYS A 1080 5.06 -32.24 -40.11
C CYS A 1080 5.54 -31.75 -41.50
N GLU A 1081 4.59 -31.30 -42.34
CA GLU A 1081 4.38 -29.85 -42.60
C GLU A 1081 3.00 -29.57 -43.28
N ASP A 1082 2.69 -28.29 -43.54
CA ASP A 1082 1.36 -27.77 -43.93
C ASP A 1082 0.88 -28.15 -45.34
N ILE A 1083 -0.45 -28.30 -45.50
CA ILE A 1083 -1.16 -28.07 -46.77
C ILE A 1083 -2.48 -27.31 -46.49
N ALA A 1084 -2.60 -26.12 -47.08
CA ALA A 1084 -3.88 -25.41 -47.26
C ALA A 1084 -4.50 -25.77 -48.64
N ASP A 1085 -5.76 -25.38 -48.85
CA ASP A 1085 -6.59 -25.74 -50.01
C ASP A 1085 -5.89 -25.75 -51.38
N ASP A 1086 -6.18 -26.76 -52.21
CA ASP A 1086 -6.95 -26.47 -53.44
C ASP A 1086 -7.78 -27.65 -53.98
N THR A 1087 -8.81 -27.31 -54.74
CA THR A 1087 -9.87 -28.18 -55.30
C THR A 1087 -9.85 -28.21 -56.84
N VAL A 1088 -10.20 -29.36 -57.44
CA VAL A 1088 -10.79 -29.45 -58.80
C VAL A 1088 -11.54 -30.80 -58.88
N LEU A 1089 -12.71 -31.01 -59.50
CA LEU A 1089 -13.52 -30.43 -60.61
C LEU A 1089 -15.02 -30.50 -60.17
N ILE A 1090 -16.09 -29.97 -60.80
CA ILE A 1090 -16.44 -29.11 -61.97
C ILE A 1090 -17.87 -28.55 -61.63
N GLY A 1091 -18.40 -27.39 -62.03
CA GLY A 1091 -18.51 -26.75 -63.36
C GLY A 1091 -19.85 -27.13 -64.02
N CYS A 1092 -20.83 -26.28 -64.36
CA CYS A 1092 -21.09 -24.83 -64.24
C CYS A 1092 -22.61 -24.67 -63.90
N GLY A 1093 -23.23 -23.54 -63.58
CA GLY A 1093 -22.89 -22.12 -63.59
C GLY A 1093 -24.13 -21.32 -64.06
N GLY A 1094 -24.58 -20.31 -63.32
CA GLY A 1094 -25.73 -19.47 -63.68
C GLY A 1094 -26.45 -18.82 -62.49
N ASP A 1095 -26.71 -17.51 -62.59
CA ASP A 1095 -27.34 -16.71 -61.53
C ASP A 1095 -28.81 -17.06 -61.28
N GLN A 1096 -29.15 -17.43 -60.04
CA GLN A 1096 -30.46 -17.16 -59.47
C GLN A 1096 -30.47 -17.26 -57.93
N GLN A 1097 -31.14 -16.31 -57.29
CA GLN A 1097 -31.28 -16.24 -55.84
C GLN A 1097 -31.97 -17.50 -55.29
N ARG A 1098 -31.28 -18.24 -54.41
CA ARG A 1098 -31.93 -19.22 -53.53
C ARG A 1098 -31.68 -18.85 -52.07
N ARG A 1099 -32.77 -18.91 -51.31
CA ARG A 1099 -32.82 -18.60 -49.87
C ARG A 1099 -31.75 -19.39 -49.12
N GLY A 1100 -31.03 -18.73 -48.21
CA GLY A 1100 -30.34 -19.46 -47.15
C GLY A 1100 -31.36 -20.25 -46.33
N SER A 1101 -30.96 -21.44 -45.86
CA SER A 1101 -31.70 -22.15 -44.82
C SER A 1101 -31.59 -21.36 -43.52
N THR A 1102 -32.70 -20.75 -43.09
CA THR A 1102 -32.83 -20.26 -41.71
C THR A 1102 -32.63 -21.44 -40.76
N LEU A 1103 -31.62 -21.36 -39.89
CA LEU A 1103 -31.47 -22.30 -38.78
C LEU A 1103 -32.73 -22.23 -37.89
N ASP A 1104 -33.16 -23.39 -37.38
CA ASP A 1104 -34.46 -23.53 -36.72
C ASP A 1104 -34.50 -22.85 -35.35
N GLY A 1105 -35.29 -21.77 -35.23
CA GLY A 1105 -35.50 -21.07 -33.95
C GLY A 1105 -36.24 -21.88 -32.87
N ASP A 1106 -36.81 -23.05 -33.22
CA ASP A 1106 -37.63 -23.88 -32.33
C ASP A 1106 -36.87 -25.02 -31.63
N TRP A 1107 -35.60 -25.29 -31.98
CA TRP A 1107 -34.82 -26.34 -31.31
C TRP A 1107 -34.35 -25.85 -29.94
N SER A 1108 -34.71 -26.57 -28.87
CA SER A 1108 -34.26 -26.29 -27.51
C SER A 1108 -34.21 -27.54 -26.64
N ILE A 1109 -33.26 -27.60 -25.70
CA ILE A 1109 -33.14 -28.66 -24.70
C ILE A 1109 -33.05 -28.10 -23.27
N THR A 1110 -33.51 -28.89 -22.30
CA THR A 1110 -33.50 -28.54 -20.87
C THR A 1110 -32.30 -29.14 -20.14
N PHE A 1111 -31.99 -28.63 -18.94
CA PHE A 1111 -30.90 -29.19 -18.13
C PHE A 1111 -31.20 -30.64 -17.69
N GLU A 1112 -32.45 -31.02 -17.41
CA GLU A 1112 -32.81 -32.42 -17.13
C GLU A 1112 -32.43 -33.36 -18.27
N GLN A 1113 -32.63 -32.92 -19.52
CA GLN A 1113 -32.33 -33.73 -20.71
C GLN A 1113 -30.81 -33.90 -20.87
N VAL A 1114 -30.03 -32.83 -20.68
CA VAL A 1114 -28.56 -32.88 -20.69
C VAL A 1114 -28.05 -33.81 -19.58
N LEU A 1115 -28.49 -33.61 -18.34
CA LEU A 1115 -28.08 -34.39 -17.18
C LEU A 1115 -28.42 -35.88 -17.34
N ALA A 1116 -29.67 -36.20 -17.69
CA ALA A 1116 -30.11 -37.58 -17.87
C ALA A 1116 -29.41 -38.29 -19.04
N SER A 1117 -28.95 -37.55 -20.06
CA SER A 1117 -28.16 -38.11 -21.16
C SER A 1117 -26.69 -38.30 -20.78
N MET A 1118 -26.08 -37.35 -20.06
CA MET A 1118 -24.71 -37.48 -19.56
C MET A 1118 -24.58 -38.66 -18.56
N LEU A 1119 -25.62 -38.92 -17.78
CA LEU A 1119 -25.69 -40.04 -16.83
C LEU A 1119 -25.78 -41.44 -17.46
N THR A 1120 -25.93 -41.58 -18.80
CA THR A 1120 -25.90 -42.92 -19.44
C THR A 1120 -24.50 -43.41 -19.79
N GLU A 1121 -23.48 -42.54 -19.76
CA GLU A 1121 -22.11 -42.86 -20.17
C GLU A 1121 -21.15 -42.86 -18.97
N PRO A 1122 -20.68 -44.03 -18.49
CA PRO A 1122 -19.83 -44.12 -17.29
C PRO A 1122 -18.57 -43.25 -17.35
N ALA A 1123 -17.88 -43.19 -18.50
CA ALA A 1123 -16.67 -42.38 -18.65
C ALA A 1123 -16.90 -40.87 -18.36
N LEU A 1124 -18.09 -40.34 -18.68
CA LEU A 1124 -18.43 -38.95 -18.37
C LEU A 1124 -18.81 -38.78 -16.90
N VAL A 1125 -19.45 -39.78 -16.28
CA VAL A 1125 -19.70 -39.81 -14.83
C VAL A 1125 -18.38 -39.79 -14.07
N ASP A 1126 -17.49 -40.75 -14.35
CA ASP A 1126 -16.19 -40.90 -13.70
C ASP A 1126 -15.32 -39.63 -13.84
N TYR A 1127 -15.30 -39.02 -15.02
CA TYR A 1127 -14.58 -37.75 -15.26
C TYR A 1127 -15.14 -36.59 -14.43
N PHE A 1128 -16.47 -36.46 -14.30
CA PHE A 1128 -17.07 -35.37 -13.52
C PHE A 1128 -17.10 -35.63 -12.01
N GLU A 1129 -17.15 -36.88 -11.54
CA GLU A 1129 -17.04 -37.19 -10.11
C GLU A 1129 -15.60 -37.10 -9.59
N LYS A 1130 -14.59 -37.24 -10.46
CA LYS A 1130 -13.16 -36.99 -10.17
C LYS A 1130 -12.98 -35.66 -9.43
N LYS A 1131 -12.37 -35.72 -8.24
CA LYS A 1131 -12.03 -34.55 -7.42
C LYS A 1131 -10.67 -34.02 -7.84
N GLY A 1132 -10.57 -32.70 -8.02
CA GLY A 1132 -9.30 -32.04 -8.28
C GLY A 1132 -8.49 -31.84 -6.99
N ASP A 1133 -7.17 -31.86 -7.11
CA ASP A 1133 -6.27 -31.41 -6.05
C ASP A 1133 -5.97 -29.90 -6.24
N ILE A 1134 -6.48 -29.07 -5.33
CA ILE A 1134 -6.22 -27.62 -5.33
C ILE A 1134 -4.85 -27.30 -4.72
N GLN A 1135 -4.38 -28.10 -3.75
CA GLN A 1135 -3.11 -27.89 -3.06
C GLN A 1135 -1.93 -28.11 -4.00
N ALA A 1136 -1.99 -29.13 -4.87
CA ALA A 1136 -1.01 -29.33 -5.94
C ALA A 1136 -0.98 -28.16 -6.95
N ARG A 1137 -2.14 -27.58 -7.31
CA ARG A 1137 -2.21 -26.40 -8.20
C ARG A 1137 -1.68 -25.14 -7.52
N MET A 1138 -1.99 -24.91 -6.24
CA MET A 1138 -1.42 -23.81 -5.46
C MET A 1138 0.09 -23.99 -5.23
N ALA A 1139 0.56 -25.22 -4.99
CA ALA A 1139 1.97 -25.54 -4.92
C ALA A 1139 2.69 -25.30 -6.25
N ALA A 1140 2.07 -25.62 -7.39
CA ALA A 1140 2.60 -25.29 -8.71
C ALA A 1140 2.66 -23.76 -8.94
N CYS A 1141 1.63 -23.01 -8.56
CA CYS A 1141 1.64 -21.53 -8.62
C CYS A 1141 2.75 -20.92 -7.75
N LYS A 1142 2.94 -21.44 -6.53
CA LYS A 1142 4.04 -21.07 -5.65
C LYS A 1142 5.39 -21.47 -6.22
N MET A 1143 5.51 -22.65 -6.86
CA MET A 1143 6.75 -23.10 -7.49
C MET A 1143 7.10 -22.30 -8.73
N GLN A 1144 6.13 -21.86 -9.53
CA GLN A 1144 6.38 -20.95 -10.65
C GLN A 1144 6.95 -19.62 -10.15
N ARG A 1145 6.30 -19.01 -9.13
CA ARG A 1145 6.84 -17.87 -8.38
C ARG A 1145 8.19 -18.17 -7.70
N ALA A 1146 8.46 -19.40 -7.29
CA ALA A 1146 9.70 -19.78 -6.61
C ALA A 1146 10.85 -20.08 -7.59
N VAL A 1147 10.58 -20.51 -8.82
CA VAL A 1147 11.56 -20.65 -9.90
C VAL A 1147 11.90 -19.26 -10.45
N GLU A 1148 10.93 -18.34 -10.52
CA GLU A 1148 11.16 -16.91 -10.75
C GLU A 1148 12.00 -16.27 -9.62
N ARG A 1149 11.75 -16.64 -8.35
CA ARG A 1149 12.50 -16.13 -7.17
C ARG A 1149 13.82 -16.87 -6.86
N GLN A 1150 14.05 -18.07 -7.39
CA GLN A 1150 15.27 -18.90 -7.20
C GLN A 1150 15.57 -19.81 -8.41
N VAL A 1151 16.53 -19.41 -9.24
CA VAL A 1151 17.25 -20.32 -10.13
C VAL A 1151 18.61 -20.62 -9.50
N SER A 1152 18.66 -21.66 -8.66
CA SER A 1152 19.92 -22.26 -8.21
C SER A 1152 19.92 -23.75 -8.52
N SER A 1153 20.83 -24.20 -9.40
CA SER A 1153 20.78 -25.55 -9.98
C SER A 1153 20.82 -26.67 -8.94
N SER A 1154 19.88 -27.60 -9.05
CA SER A 1154 19.75 -28.80 -8.22
C SER A 1154 21.03 -29.64 -8.19
N SER A 1155 21.80 -29.48 -7.11
CA SER A 1155 23.10 -30.17 -6.92
C SER A 1155 23.54 -30.32 -5.46
N ASP A 1156 22.83 -29.72 -4.50
CA ASP A 1156 23.22 -29.74 -3.08
C ASP A 1156 22.68 -31.00 -2.32
N HIS A 1157 22.11 -32.01 -3.00
CA HIS A 1157 21.46 -33.17 -2.36
C HIS A 1157 22.31 -34.46 -2.23
N GLU A 1158 23.40 -34.61 -2.99
CA GLU A 1158 24.20 -35.86 -3.01
C GLU A 1158 25.45 -35.83 -2.12
N LEU A 1159 25.90 -34.65 -1.66
CA LEU A 1159 27.16 -34.50 -0.90
C LEU A 1159 27.02 -34.66 0.63
N ALA A 1160 25.81 -34.92 1.14
CA ALA A 1160 25.56 -35.06 2.58
C ALA A 1160 25.91 -36.45 3.17
N GLN A 1161 26.26 -37.45 2.35
CA GLN A 1161 26.52 -38.83 2.80
C GLN A 1161 28.02 -39.22 2.86
N LEU A 1162 28.95 -38.30 2.56
CA LEU A 1162 30.39 -38.57 2.54
C LEU A 1162 31.19 -37.56 3.39
N SER A 1163 30.92 -37.53 4.69
CA SER A 1163 31.72 -36.80 5.69
C SER A 1163 31.56 -37.38 7.10
N THR A 1164 32.04 -38.61 7.30
CA THR A 1164 32.50 -39.11 8.61
C THR A 1164 34.00 -38.91 8.72
#